data_AF-A0AAN4PT03-F1
#
_entry.id   AF-A0AAN4PT03-F1
#
_cell.length_a   1.000
_cell.length_b   1.000
_cell.length_c   1.000
_cell.angle_alpha   90.00
_cell.angle_beta   90.00
_cell.angle_gamma   90.00
#
_symmetry.space_group_name_H-M   'P 1'
#
loop_
_entity.id
_entity.type
_entity.pdbx_description
1 polymer ?
#
loop_
_entity_poly.entity_id
_entity_poly.type
_entity_poly.pdbx_seq_one_letter_code
_entity_poly.pdbx_strand_id
1 'polypeptide(L)'
;MPSIKNAVVVIFGGSSGIGYGVADKCLSEGAIVHISSSNASRITRAVSSLKEKYPEGQVTGHTCDLSLPDVEQRLVKLFEEIGSCDHIVYTAGDALAVSPLKDLDLQFIQKAGHIRFDVPLLVAKLALRVLKPGYASSLILTGGAVGDRPQPDWAVIAGYSAGLHGMVPALALDMKPLRVNFVSPGPVKTGLFPDEVAEVLAKRTALGKVGSVEEVAEAHINILLYSSSRMDPEIQYVLGLKAVRERAHRVLELAEEDRLSHFEYHPDRLQDAVQYVINIIKRDFGPDKYHLIPPHGRWQHFEVGGVNRPENLLKQWKSNRADELEQTRSLLDLFFVSVLLDAGAGDKWRFTEPGTNIVVGRSEGTALASYNMFVNGDFATADSERRDIVMGQALKDFDAATLQRGFQIDEKTNPLVGASSRVELLRSLGRSLLNLPEIFGPDGRPGNLVDYLLSQSPTPAEINYETLWTTLQTVLLPVWPSSRTHIDGHPLGDAWPLQVLADDAERTHQKSKCAHIQPFHKLTQWLAYSLTVPFERLLGVTWANMDLGTGLPEYRNGGLFVDLGVLTLKPDAEDRGRQNSGAGLPAFEATSDEIVEWRAMTVALLDKLHAHITESEEFAGVRLSLAQVLEAGSWKAGRELAAEKRPETRSSPILILGDGTLF
;
A
#
# COMPACT_ATOMS: atom_id res chain seq x y z
N MET A 1 -4.36 3.55 7.57
CA MET A 1 -4.85 4.95 7.51
C MET A 1 -3.78 5.86 8.11
N PRO A 2 -3.64 7.12 7.67
CA PRO A 2 -2.87 8.12 8.41
C PRO A 2 -3.26 8.10 9.88
N SER A 3 -2.29 8.14 10.78
CA SER A 3 -2.53 8.14 12.23
C SER A 3 -1.51 9.06 12.89
N ILE A 4 -1.94 9.70 13.99
CA ILE A 4 -1.05 10.42 14.91
C ILE A 4 -0.74 9.61 16.17
N LYS A 5 -1.03 8.30 16.16
CA LYS A 5 -0.70 7.42 17.28
C LYS A 5 0.80 7.45 17.54
N ASN A 6 1.18 7.65 18.80
CA ASN A 6 2.54 7.84 19.28
C ASN A 6 3.28 9.08 18.74
N ALA A 7 2.63 9.96 17.97
CA ALA A 7 3.23 11.22 17.54
C ALA A 7 3.32 12.18 18.73
N VAL A 8 4.43 12.91 18.84
CA VAL A 8 4.65 13.93 19.87
C VAL A 8 4.11 15.27 19.37
N VAL A 9 3.09 15.81 20.03
CA VAL A 9 2.39 17.04 19.66
C VAL A 9 2.57 18.10 20.73
N VAL A 10 3.15 19.25 20.37
CA VAL A 10 3.36 20.41 21.24
C VAL A 10 2.30 21.46 20.97
N ILE A 11 1.53 21.86 21.98
CA ILE A 11 0.41 22.78 21.85
C ILE A 11 0.63 24.03 22.72
N PHE A 12 0.93 25.15 22.08
CA PHE A 12 0.95 26.46 22.74
C PHE A 12 -0.48 26.96 22.91
N GLY A 13 -0.88 27.30 24.13
CA GLY A 13 -2.27 27.64 24.47
C GLY A 13 -3.13 26.44 24.87
N GLY A 14 -2.53 25.29 25.19
CA GLY A 14 -3.24 24.02 25.40
C GLY A 14 -4.05 23.88 26.70
N SER A 15 -4.07 24.88 27.59
CA SER A 15 -4.73 24.76 28.91
C SER A 15 -6.24 25.09 28.91
N SER A 16 -6.78 25.63 27.82
CA SER A 16 -8.20 26.01 27.72
C SER A 16 -8.65 26.21 26.27
N GLY A 17 -9.96 26.25 26.04
CA GLY A 17 -10.53 26.63 24.73
C GLY A 17 -10.07 25.69 23.60
N ILE A 18 -9.76 26.26 22.44
CA ILE A 18 -9.36 25.51 21.23
C ILE A 18 -8.15 24.62 21.52
N GLY A 19 -7.09 25.15 22.15
CA GLY A 19 -5.87 24.38 22.44
C GLY A 19 -6.12 23.18 23.34
N TYR A 20 -7.03 23.29 24.32
CA TYR A 20 -7.44 22.15 25.14
C TYR A 20 -8.20 21.11 24.32
N GLY A 21 -9.12 21.53 23.44
CA GLY A 21 -9.83 20.62 22.54
C GLY A 21 -8.91 19.87 21.58
N VAL A 22 -7.87 20.55 21.07
CA VAL A 22 -6.84 19.89 20.26
C VAL A 22 -6.07 18.86 21.08
N ALA A 23 -5.69 19.18 22.32
CA ALA A 23 -5.01 18.25 23.22
C ALA A 23 -5.87 17.01 23.53
N ASP A 24 -7.14 17.23 23.86
CA ASP A 24 -8.15 16.20 24.10
C ASP A 24 -8.27 15.24 22.92
N LYS A 25 -8.44 15.78 21.71
CA LYS A 25 -8.59 14.97 20.50
C LYS A 25 -7.27 14.25 20.14
N CYS A 26 -6.11 14.89 20.31
CA CYS A 26 -4.81 14.24 20.09
C CYS A 26 -4.62 13.02 21.01
N LEU A 27 -4.98 13.14 22.29
CA LEU A 27 -4.94 12.01 23.23
C LEU A 27 -5.92 10.90 22.85
N SER A 28 -7.11 11.25 22.37
CA SER A 28 -8.08 10.26 21.88
C SER A 28 -7.59 9.43 20.69
N GLU A 29 -6.65 9.98 19.90
CA GLU A 29 -6.01 9.32 18.76
C GLU A 29 -4.67 8.64 19.14
N GLY A 30 -4.33 8.63 20.43
CA GLY A 30 -3.13 7.97 20.97
C GLY A 30 -1.83 8.75 20.79
N ALA A 31 -1.88 10.07 20.58
CA ALA A 31 -0.69 10.92 20.52
C ALA A 31 -0.10 11.20 21.92
N ILE A 32 1.18 11.56 21.96
CA ILE A 32 1.89 12.05 23.15
C ILE A 32 1.81 13.58 23.15
N VAL A 33 1.20 14.18 24.17
CA VAL A 33 0.82 15.59 24.15
C VAL A 33 1.60 16.42 25.16
N HIS A 34 2.19 17.52 24.69
CA HIS A 34 2.80 18.55 25.51
C HIS A 34 1.97 19.83 25.40
N ILE A 35 1.39 20.33 26.50
CA ILE A 35 0.66 21.59 26.52
C ILE A 35 1.47 22.70 27.20
N SER A 36 1.41 23.92 26.68
CA SER A 36 2.08 25.08 27.25
C SER A 36 1.12 26.25 27.47
N SER A 37 1.24 26.94 28.61
CA SER A 37 0.53 28.19 28.89
C SER A 37 1.28 29.08 29.89
N SER A 38 0.87 30.34 30.04
CA SER A 38 1.45 31.26 31.03
C SER A 38 1.08 30.97 32.49
N ASN A 39 0.09 30.10 32.75
CA ASN A 39 -0.47 29.92 34.09
C ASN A 39 -0.38 28.46 34.56
N ALA A 40 0.47 28.23 35.55
CA ALA A 40 0.74 26.90 36.12
C ALA A 40 -0.51 26.22 36.70
N SER A 41 -1.43 26.96 37.32
CA SER A 41 -2.63 26.36 37.92
C SER A 41 -3.67 25.94 36.87
N ARG A 42 -3.76 26.67 35.73
CA ARG A 42 -4.58 26.24 34.59
C ARG A 42 -3.99 25.00 33.92
N ILE A 43 -2.67 24.95 33.76
CA ILE A 43 -1.98 23.77 33.21
C ILE A 43 -2.24 22.54 34.08
N THR A 44 -2.04 22.68 35.39
CA THR A 44 -2.24 21.56 36.33
C THR A 44 -3.67 21.02 36.23
N ARG A 45 -4.68 21.90 36.20
CA ARG A 45 -6.08 21.49 36.03
C ARG A 45 -6.34 20.80 34.69
N ALA A 46 -5.81 21.36 33.59
CA ALA A 46 -5.99 20.78 32.26
C ALA A 46 -5.33 19.39 32.16
N VAL A 47 -4.10 19.24 32.63
CA VAL A 47 -3.40 17.94 32.67
C VAL A 47 -4.16 16.93 33.51
N SER A 48 -4.62 17.31 34.71
CA SER A 48 -5.41 16.40 35.56
C SER A 48 -6.70 15.95 34.88
N SER A 49 -7.45 16.87 34.26
CA SER A 49 -8.70 16.54 33.57
C SER A 49 -8.47 15.63 32.35
N LEU A 50 -7.41 15.88 31.58
CA LEU A 50 -7.04 15.04 30.45
C LEU A 50 -6.59 13.64 30.90
N LYS A 51 -5.83 13.52 31.99
CA LYS A 51 -5.42 12.22 32.56
C LYS A 51 -6.59 11.44 33.14
N GLU A 52 -7.58 12.12 33.73
CA GLU A 52 -8.81 11.48 34.19
C GLU A 52 -9.61 10.89 33.02
N LYS A 53 -9.70 11.63 31.91
CA LYS A 53 -10.40 11.18 30.69
C LYS A 53 -9.62 10.10 29.92
N TYR A 54 -8.29 10.17 29.93
CA TYR A 54 -7.40 9.24 29.25
C TYR A 54 -6.31 8.72 30.22
N PRO A 55 -6.61 7.71 31.05
CA PRO A 55 -5.67 7.21 32.06
C PRO A 55 -4.34 6.70 31.48
N GLU A 56 -4.40 6.09 30.29
CA GLU A 56 -3.23 5.60 29.55
C GLU A 56 -2.60 6.68 28.63
N GLY A 57 -3.20 7.87 28.57
CA GLY A 57 -2.77 8.97 27.72
C GLY A 57 -1.53 9.66 28.26
N GLN A 58 -0.55 9.93 27.40
CA GLN A 58 0.67 10.64 27.78
C GLN A 58 0.50 12.15 27.58
N VAL A 59 0.32 12.87 28.68
CA VAL A 59 0.21 14.34 28.67
C VAL A 59 1.10 15.01 29.71
N THR A 60 1.89 15.99 29.26
CA THR A 60 2.79 16.81 30.09
C THR A 60 2.49 18.30 29.91
N GLY A 61 2.48 19.05 31.01
CA GLY A 61 2.19 20.47 31.02
C GLY A 61 3.42 21.33 31.34
N HIS A 62 3.58 22.43 30.61
CA HIS A 62 4.74 23.31 30.70
C HIS A 62 4.32 24.76 30.93
N THR A 63 4.92 25.44 31.90
CA THR A 63 4.63 26.86 32.15
C THR A 63 5.60 27.74 31.37
N CYS A 64 5.09 28.44 30.36
CA CYS A 64 5.86 29.37 29.54
C CYS A 64 5.02 30.61 29.26
N ASP A 65 5.42 31.75 29.83
CA ASP A 65 4.76 33.02 29.57
C ASP A 65 5.34 33.66 28.30
N LEU A 66 4.52 33.68 27.25
CA LEU A 66 4.86 34.20 25.93
C LEU A 66 4.77 35.73 25.84
N SER A 67 4.32 36.41 26.90
CA SER A 67 4.18 37.88 26.91
C SER A 67 5.46 38.61 27.34
N LEU A 68 6.47 37.87 27.79
CA LEU A 68 7.67 38.42 28.41
C LEU A 68 8.75 38.78 27.38
N PRO A 69 9.58 39.80 27.63
CA PRO A 69 10.62 40.23 26.70
C PRO A 69 11.70 39.17 26.39
N ASP A 70 11.91 38.20 27.29
CA ASP A 70 12.86 37.08 27.16
C ASP A 70 12.21 35.82 26.55
N VAL A 71 11.13 35.99 25.79
CA VAL A 71 10.33 34.87 25.24
C VAL A 71 11.15 33.90 24.40
N GLU A 72 12.13 34.36 23.61
CA GLU A 72 12.95 33.46 22.79
C GLU A 72 13.78 32.50 23.65
N GLN A 73 14.41 32.98 24.73
CA GLN A 73 15.16 32.13 25.66
C GLN A 73 14.25 31.13 26.36
N ARG A 74 13.02 31.54 26.71
CA ARG A 74 12.02 30.65 27.31
C ARG A 74 11.56 29.56 26.36
N LEU A 75 11.34 29.90 25.09
CA LEU A 75 10.99 28.94 24.04
C LEU A 75 12.11 27.94 23.81
N VAL A 76 13.38 28.39 23.78
CA VAL A 76 14.55 27.50 23.68
C VAL A 76 14.55 26.49 24.84
N LYS A 77 14.45 26.98 26.08
CA LYS A 77 14.42 26.11 27.26
C LYS A 77 13.25 25.12 27.23
N LEU A 78 12.06 25.58 26.86
CA LEU A 78 10.88 24.73 26.73
C LEU A 78 11.12 23.60 25.71
N PHE A 79 11.69 23.93 24.55
CA PHE A 79 11.97 22.95 23.51
C PHE A 79 13.11 21.99 23.90
N GLU A 80 14.09 22.43 24.67
CA GLU A 80 15.11 21.55 25.27
C GLU A 80 14.51 20.55 26.27
N GLU A 81 13.52 20.98 27.07
CA GLU A 81 12.81 20.11 28.01
C GLU A 81 11.90 19.09 27.30
N ILE A 82 11.29 19.47 26.16
CA ILE A 82 10.42 18.59 25.38
C ILE A 82 11.21 17.61 24.50
N GLY A 83 12.30 18.08 23.89
CA GLY A 83 13.04 17.32 22.89
C GLY A 83 12.39 17.34 21.50
N SER A 84 12.66 16.32 20.70
CA SER A 84 12.15 16.21 19.33
C SER A 84 10.64 15.92 19.32
N CYS A 85 9.91 16.57 18.40
CA CYS A 85 8.47 16.41 18.25
C CYS A 85 8.05 16.21 16.79
N ASP A 86 6.84 15.69 16.57
CA ASP A 86 6.26 15.48 15.25
C ASP A 86 5.48 16.70 14.79
N HIS A 87 4.75 17.35 15.72
CA HIS A 87 3.87 18.45 15.39
C HIS A 87 3.91 19.58 16.42
N ILE A 88 3.80 20.82 15.95
CA ILE A 88 3.60 22.00 16.78
C ILE A 88 2.30 22.68 16.37
N VAL A 89 1.45 22.97 17.35
CA VAL A 89 0.19 23.68 17.20
C VAL A 89 0.22 24.96 18.03
N TYR A 90 0.05 26.10 17.38
CA TYR A 90 0.05 27.41 18.03
C TYR A 90 -1.36 27.98 18.11
N THR A 91 -2.00 27.85 19.28
CA THR A 91 -3.33 28.41 19.60
C THR A 91 -3.26 29.54 20.62
N ALA A 92 -2.05 29.87 21.10
CA ALA A 92 -1.86 30.86 22.14
C ALA A 92 -2.30 32.26 21.66
N GLY A 93 -2.98 32.97 22.55
CA GLY A 93 -3.46 34.32 22.31
C GLY A 93 -3.85 34.99 23.61
N ASP A 94 -4.00 36.29 23.52
CA ASP A 94 -4.43 37.19 24.59
C ASP A 94 -5.79 37.82 24.27
N ALA A 95 -6.23 38.77 25.10
CA ALA A 95 -7.44 39.53 24.85
C ALA A 95 -7.37 40.22 23.47
N LEU A 96 -8.51 40.28 22.77
CA LEU A 96 -8.57 40.89 21.45
C LEU A 96 -8.25 42.39 21.55
N ALA A 97 -7.26 42.84 20.77
CA ALA A 97 -6.90 44.24 20.65
C ALA A 97 -7.95 45.01 19.83
N VAL A 98 -8.99 45.48 20.51
CA VAL A 98 -10.10 46.25 19.94
C VAL A 98 -10.04 47.67 20.49
N SER A 99 -9.95 48.66 19.60
CA SER A 99 -9.91 50.07 19.99
C SER A 99 -10.33 50.97 18.82
N PRO A 100 -11.07 52.06 19.07
CA PRO A 100 -11.37 53.04 18.04
C PRO A 100 -10.10 53.57 17.37
N LEU A 101 -10.18 53.80 16.06
CA LEU A 101 -9.02 54.22 15.25
C LEU A 101 -8.33 55.48 15.81
N LYS A 102 -9.12 56.42 16.33
CA LYS A 102 -8.63 57.68 16.91
C LYS A 102 -7.86 57.51 18.23
N ASP A 103 -8.02 56.38 18.90
CA ASP A 103 -7.44 56.11 20.22
C ASP A 103 -6.22 55.16 20.12
N LEU A 104 -5.82 54.78 18.89
CA LEU A 104 -4.66 53.92 18.67
C LEU A 104 -3.35 54.68 18.86
N ASP A 105 -2.40 54.06 19.57
CA ASP A 105 -1.01 54.47 19.62
C ASP A 105 -0.06 53.33 19.20
N LEU A 106 1.20 53.67 18.95
CA LEU A 106 2.20 52.72 18.48
C LEU A 106 2.47 51.59 19.49
N GLN A 107 2.44 51.91 20.79
CA GLN A 107 2.72 50.95 21.85
C GLN A 107 1.62 49.88 21.92
N PHE A 108 0.36 50.28 21.78
CA PHE A 108 -0.79 49.39 21.70
C PHE A 108 -0.69 48.45 20.48
N ILE A 109 -0.36 49.02 19.31
CA ILE A 109 -0.17 48.23 18.08
C ILE A 109 0.93 47.17 18.29
N GLN A 110 2.12 47.59 18.72
CA GLN A 110 3.25 46.68 18.93
C GLN A 110 2.95 45.60 19.97
N LYS A 111 2.32 45.97 21.09
CA LYS A 111 1.96 45.02 22.14
C LYS A 111 0.97 43.97 21.64
N ALA A 112 -0.01 44.36 20.83
CA ALA A 112 -0.99 43.44 20.27
C ALA A 112 -0.38 42.40 19.30
N GLY A 113 0.74 42.76 18.66
CA GLY A 113 1.46 41.87 17.74
C GLY A 113 2.29 40.80 18.43
N HIS A 114 2.71 41.03 19.68
CA HIS A 114 3.74 40.22 20.31
C HIS A 114 3.39 38.72 20.35
N ILE A 115 2.27 38.35 20.98
CA ILE A 115 1.86 36.94 21.10
C ILE A 115 1.27 36.40 19.80
N ARG A 116 0.74 37.26 18.93
CA ARG A 116 -0.05 36.87 17.74
C ARG A 116 0.74 36.86 16.43
N PHE A 117 1.93 37.44 16.41
CA PHE A 117 2.75 37.57 15.23
C PHE A 117 4.23 37.30 15.52
N ASP A 118 4.84 38.01 16.48
CA ASP A 118 6.28 37.88 16.76
C ASP A 118 6.61 36.47 17.29
N VAL A 119 5.86 36.01 18.30
CA VAL A 119 6.08 34.70 18.94
C VAL A 119 5.84 33.53 17.97
N PRO A 120 4.76 33.47 17.16
CA PRO A 120 4.61 32.44 16.13
C PRO A 120 5.81 32.33 15.17
N LEU A 121 6.39 33.46 14.77
CA LEU A 121 7.59 33.47 13.91
C LEU A 121 8.82 32.94 14.64
N LEU A 122 9.01 33.29 15.92
CA LEU A 122 10.06 32.72 16.75
C LEU A 122 9.87 31.21 16.96
N VAL A 123 8.63 30.75 17.16
CA VAL A 123 8.30 29.32 17.23
C VAL A 123 8.66 28.63 15.91
N ALA A 124 8.33 29.20 14.75
CA ALA A 124 8.71 28.64 13.45
C ALA A 124 10.24 28.54 13.28
N LYS A 125 10.98 29.59 13.67
CA LYS A 125 12.45 29.60 13.69
C LYS A 125 13.03 28.45 14.52
N LEU A 126 12.48 28.22 15.72
CA LEU A 126 12.95 27.18 16.62
C LEU A 126 12.45 25.78 16.23
N ALA A 127 11.28 25.69 15.60
CA ALA A 127 10.67 24.45 15.12
C ALA A 127 11.60 23.68 14.16
N LEU A 128 12.40 24.38 13.36
CA LEU A 128 13.42 23.79 12.48
C LEU A 128 14.44 22.89 13.22
N ARG A 129 14.60 23.07 14.52
CA ARG A 129 15.55 22.29 15.34
C ARG A 129 14.91 21.09 16.04
N VAL A 130 13.59 21.14 16.25
CA VAL A 130 12.89 20.16 17.11
C VAL A 130 11.88 19.32 16.36
N LEU A 131 11.30 19.81 15.26
CA LEU A 131 10.46 19.00 14.40
C LEU A 131 11.30 17.93 13.73
N LYS A 132 10.81 16.68 13.74
CA LYS A 132 11.44 15.60 12.98
C LYS A 132 11.46 15.98 11.49
N PRO A 133 12.51 15.60 10.75
CA PRO A 133 12.61 15.93 9.33
C PRO A 133 11.55 15.16 8.52
N GLY A 134 10.97 15.83 7.51
CA GLY A 134 10.04 15.20 6.55
C GLY A 134 8.64 15.80 6.54
N TYR A 135 7.85 15.45 5.52
CA TYR A 135 6.49 15.97 5.33
C TYR A 135 5.47 15.43 6.34
N ALA A 136 5.83 14.38 7.09
CA ALA A 136 5.01 13.87 8.18
C ALA A 136 4.86 14.91 9.31
N SER A 137 5.89 15.71 9.55
CA SER A 137 5.91 16.73 10.59
C SER A 137 5.32 18.06 10.15
N SER A 138 4.71 18.80 11.10
CA SER A 138 4.03 20.06 10.76
C SER A 138 4.03 21.12 11.86
N LEU A 139 3.97 22.37 11.41
CA LEU A 139 3.59 23.54 12.19
C LEU A 139 2.19 23.99 11.79
N ILE A 140 1.30 24.18 12.76
CA ILE A 140 -0.05 24.71 12.54
C ILE A 140 -0.19 26.01 13.34
N LEU A 141 -0.51 27.10 12.64
CA LEU A 141 -0.80 28.39 13.27
C LEU A 141 -2.31 28.63 13.27
N THR A 142 -2.86 29.01 14.43
CA THR A 142 -4.28 29.34 14.56
C THR A 142 -4.45 30.86 14.57
N GLY A 143 -5.18 31.39 13.59
CA GLY A 143 -5.56 32.80 13.53
C GLY A 143 -7.06 32.99 13.74
N GLY A 144 -7.69 33.77 12.88
CA GLY A 144 -9.14 33.89 12.86
C GLY A 144 -9.66 34.64 11.63
N ALA A 145 -10.93 34.39 11.31
CA ALA A 145 -11.61 34.93 10.13
C ALA A 145 -11.67 36.47 10.09
N VAL A 146 -11.30 37.16 11.18
CA VAL A 146 -11.16 38.62 11.22
C VAL A 146 -10.18 39.16 10.17
N GLY A 147 -9.14 38.38 9.81
CA GLY A 147 -8.19 38.78 8.77
C GLY A 147 -8.84 38.96 7.41
N ASP A 148 -9.88 38.17 7.12
CA ASP A 148 -10.63 38.20 5.86
C ASP A 148 -11.94 39.01 5.98
N ARG A 149 -12.51 39.07 7.20
CA ARG A 149 -13.81 39.67 7.51
C ARG A 149 -13.70 40.56 8.76
N PRO A 150 -13.12 41.76 8.64
CA PRO A 150 -12.88 42.65 9.77
C PRO A 150 -14.18 43.30 10.30
N GLN A 151 -14.09 43.93 11.48
CA GLN A 151 -15.17 44.69 12.12
C GLN A 151 -14.70 46.12 12.46
N PRO A 152 -15.62 47.07 12.70
CA PRO A 152 -15.25 48.37 13.25
C PRO A 152 -14.39 48.22 14.50
N ASP A 153 -13.39 49.10 14.66
CA ASP A 153 -12.44 49.14 15.78
C ASP A 153 -11.47 47.95 15.89
N TRP A 154 -11.45 47.05 14.89
CA TRP A 154 -10.60 45.84 14.89
C TRP A 154 -9.38 45.95 13.95
N ALA A 155 -8.99 47.16 13.54
CA ALA A 155 -7.92 47.35 12.54
C ALA A 155 -6.60 46.65 12.94
N VAL A 156 -6.21 46.73 14.21
CA VAL A 156 -4.97 46.13 14.74
C VAL A 156 -5.03 44.60 14.71
N ILE A 157 -6.07 44.01 15.32
CA ILE A 157 -6.21 42.55 15.38
C ILE A 157 -6.45 41.92 14.00
N ALA A 158 -7.19 42.60 13.11
CA ALA A 158 -7.39 42.18 11.73
C ALA A 158 -6.06 42.18 10.96
N GLY A 159 -5.27 43.25 11.11
CA GLY A 159 -3.94 43.37 10.50
C GLY A 159 -3.00 42.24 10.91
N TYR A 160 -2.90 41.93 12.21
CA TYR A 160 -2.06 40.82 12.68
C TYR A 160 -2.59 39.45 12.24
N SER A 161 -3.91 39.23 12.23
CA SER A 161 -4.48 37.95 11.73
C SER A 161 -4.20 37.75 10.24
N ALA A 162 -4.35 38.80 9.43
CA ALA A 162 -4.00 38.78 8.00
C ALA A 162 -2.49 38.62 7.77
N GLY A 163 -1.66 39.27 8.60
CA GLY A 163 -0.20 39.10 8.57
C GLY A 163 0.22 37.66 8.88
N LEU A 164 -0.41 37.02 9.87
CA LEU A 164 -0.18 35.62 10.20
C LEU A 164 -0.60 34.69 9.06
N HIS A 165 -1.74 34.97 8.41
CA HIS A 165 -2.19 34.24 7.22
C HIS A 165 -1.16 34.36 6.07
N GLY A 166 -0.62 35.56 5.81
CA GLY A 166 0.42 35.77 4.80
C GLY A 166 1.77 35.12 5.14
N MET A 167 2.08 34.94 6.44
CA MET A 167 3.31 34.31 6.91
C MET A 167 3.36 32.80 6.62
N VAL A 168 2.23 32.11 6.73
CA VAL A 168 2.14 30.64 6.58
C VAL A 168 2.68 30.11 5.24
N PRO A 169 2.28 30.63 4.05
CA PRO A 169 2.81 30.13 2.79
C PRO A 169 4.31 30.42 2.62
N ALA A 170 4.84 31.53 3.17
CA ALA A 170 6.28 31.79 3.16
C ALA A 170 7.04 30.78 4.03
N LEU A 171 6.56 30.54 5.26
CA LEU A 171 7.13 29.52 6.13
C LEU A 171 7.04 28.11 5.53
N ALA A 172 5.96 27.79 4.81
CA ALA A 172 5.85 26.51 4.11
C ALA A 172 6.91 26.33 3.02
N LEU A 173 7.44 27.42 2.45
CA LEU A 173 8.57 27.37 1.52
C LEU A 173 9.90 27.26 2.25
N ASP A 174 10.09 28.06 3.29
CA ASP A 174 11.33 28.11 4.07
C ASP A 174 11.60 26.83 4.88
N MET A 175 10.55 26.12 5.26
CA MET A 175 10.63 24.96 6.15
C MET A 175 10.54 23.61 5.41
N LYS A 176 10.53 23.58 4.07
CA LYS A 176 10.47 22.32 3.31
C LYS A 176 11.57 21.34 3.75
N PRO A 177 11.28 20.04 3.95
CA PRO A 177 10.02 19.34 3.61
C PRO A 177 8.92 19.40 4.68
N LEU A 178 9.08 20.15 5.78
CA LEU A 178 8.05 20.29 6.82
C LEU A 178 6.81 21.02 6.27
N ARG A 179 5.64 20.67 6.79
CA ARG A 179 4.38 21.34 6.41
C ARG A 179 4.09 22.50 7.34
N VAL A 180 3.63 23.62 6.79
CA VAL A 180 3.13 24.74 7.59
C VAL A 180 1.71 25.05 7.15
N ASN A 181 0.77 25.09 8.08
CA ASN A 181 -0.66 25.24 7.79
C ASN A 181 -1.30 26.29 8.70
N PHE A 182 -2.47 26.77 8.28
CA PHE A 182 -3.25 27.78 8.98
C PHE A 182 -4.65 27.26 9.31
N VAL A 183 -5.11 27.47 10.53
CA VAL A 183 -6.53 27.28 10.89
C VAL A 183 -7.14 28.65 11.20
N SER A 184 -8.18 29.01 10.43
CA SER A 184 -8.89 30.29 10.53
C SER A 184 -10.30 30.08 11.08
N PRO A 185 -10.48 29.96 12.40
CA PRO A 185 -11.80 29.82 12.99
C PRO A 185 -12.62 31.11 12.84
N GLY A 186 -13.93 30.95 12.70
CA GLY A 186 -14.90 32.02 12.95
C GLY A 186 -15.08 32.28 14.46
N PRO A 187 -16.24 32.82 14.89
CA PRO A 187 -16.53 32.89 16.33
C PRO A 187 -16.73 31.47 16.90
N VAL A 188 -15.97 31.14 17.96
CA VAL A 188 -16.00 29.83 18.62
C VAL A 188 -16.37 30.01 20.09
N LYS A 189 -17.28 29.17 20.60
CA LYS A 189 -17.67 29.20 22.00
C LYS A 189 -16.49 28.80 22.89
N THR A 190 -15.82 29.80 23.46
CA THR A 190 -14.67 29.68 24.35
C THR A 190 -14.77 30.73 25.45
N GLY A 191 -13.84 30.75 26.41
CA GLY A 191 -13.75 31.82 27.41
C GLY A 191 -13.22 33.16 26.89
N LEU A 192 -13.05 33.35 25.57
CA LEU A 192 -12.49 34.57 24.98
C LEU A 192 -13.47 35.75 25.02
N PHE A 193 -14.77 35.50 24.99
CA PHE A 193 -15.82 36.52 25.06
C PHE A 193 -17.05 36.00 25.82
N PRO A 194 -17.89 36.89 26.40
CA PRO A 194 -19.12 36.49 27.10
C PRO A 194 -20.16 35.80 26.21
N ASP A 195 -21.04 34.98 26.80
CA ASP A 195 -22.10 34.25 26.07
C ASP A 195 -23.05 35.19 25.31
N GLU A 196 -23.37 36.37 25.86
CA GLU A 196 -24.19 37.39 25.20
C GLU A 196 -23.58 37.86 23.87
N VAL A 197 -22.25 37.98 23.82
CA VAL A 197 -21.52 38.32 22.60
C VAL A 197 -21.55 37.15 21.61
N ALA A 198 -21.50 35.91 22.10
CA ALA A 198 -21.60 34.72 21.27
C ALA A 198 -22.95 34.65 20.51
N GLU A 199 -24.06 34.97 21.18
CA GLU A 199 -25.39 34.99 20.55
C GLU A 199 -25.50 36.06 19.44
N VAL A 200 -24.90 37.23 19.65
CA VAL A 200 -24.85 38.29 18.64
C VAL A 200 -24.00 37.86 17.44
N LEU A 201 -22.86 37.21 17.68
CA LEU A 201 -21.99 36.70 16.63
C LEU A 201 -22.65 35.56 15.85
N ALA A 202 -23.39 34.68 16.51
CA ALA A 202 -24.11 33.56 15.89
C ALA A 202 -25.04 34.04 14.76
N LYS A 203 -25.78 35.14 14.98
CA LYS A 203 -26.69 35.77 13.99
C LYS A 203 -25.98 36.28 12.72
N ARG A 204 -24.66 36.48 12.79
CA ARG A 204 -23.84 36.95 11.65
C ARG A 204 -23.17 35.79 10.90
N THR A 205 -23.31 34.56 11.37
CA THR A 205 -22.78 33.36 10.70
C THR A 205 -23.83 32.77 9.77
N ALA A 206 -23.39 32.08 8.71
CA ALA A 206 -24.29 31.41 7.78
C ALA A 206 -25.10 30.26 8.42
N LEU A 207 -24.58 29.66 9.50
CA LEU A 207 -25.23 28.55 10.21
C LEU A 207 -26.11 29.01 11.36
N GLY A 208 -26.19 30.31 11.64
CA GLY A 208 -26.95 30.86 12.78
C GLY A 208 -26.41 30.41 14.15
N LYS A 209 -25.20 29.86 14.22
CA LYS A 209 -24.54 29.38 15.44
C LYS A 209 -23.05 29.71 15.43
N VAL A 210 -22.47 29.89 16.61
CA VAL A 210 -21.00 29.90 16.76
C VAL A 210 -20.45 28.48 16.68
N GLY A 211 -19.18 28.34 16.29
CA GLY A 211 -18.51 27.04 16.27
C GLY A 211 -18.23 26.50 17.68
N SER A 212 -18.08 25.18 17.80
CA SER A 212 -17.63 24.53 19.03
C SER A 212 -16.11 24.33 19.05
N VAL A 213 -15.56 24.08 20.23
CA VAL A 213 -14.13 23.76 20.39
C VAL A 213 -13.78 22.46 19.65
N GLU A 214 -14.67 21.49 19.72
CA GLU A 214 -14.55 20.17 19.10
C GLU A 214 -14.53 20.28 17.58
N GLU A 215 -15.43 21.06 16.98
CA GLU A 215 -15.47 21.30 15.52
C GLU A 215 -14.13 21.88 15.00
N VAL A 216 -13.51 22.79 15.77
CA VAL A 216 -12.21 23.37 15.41
C VAL A 216 -11.06 22.41 15.69
N ALA A 217 -11.13 21.62 16.76
CA ALA A 217 -10.12 20.62 17.08
C ALA A 217 -10.04 19.52 16.00
N GLU A 218 -11.17 19.09 15.45
CA GLU A 218 -11.23 18.15 14.33
C GLU A 218 -10.53 18.69 13.08
N ALA A 219 -10.65 19.99 12.80
CA ALA A 219 -9.90 20.62 11.70
C ALA A 219 -8.38 20.52 11.94
N HIS A 220 -7.91 20.71 13.17
CA HIS A 220 -6.50 20.52 13.50
C HIS A 220 -6.06 19.07 13.31
N ILE A 221 -6.82 18.09 13.81
CA ILE A 221 -6.47 16.67 13.63
C ILE A 221 -6.37 16.30 12.15
N ASN A 222 -7.32 16.73 11.32
CA ASN A 222 -7.30 16.47 9.89
C ASN A 222 -6.04 17.04 9.20
N ILE A 223 -5.50 18.16 9.69
CA ILE A 223 -4.26 18.76 9.17
C ILE A 223 -3.03 18.05 9.75
N LEU A 224 -3.07 17.59 10.99
CA LEU A 224 -1.99 16.83 11.63
C LEU A 224 -1.78 15.49 10.93
N LEU A 225 -2.87 14.78 10.62
CA LEU A 225 -2.85 13.55 9.83
C LEU A 225 -2.16 13.83 8.49
N TYR A 226 -0.96 13.28 8.32
CA TYR A 226 -0.30 13.32 7.03
C TYR A 226 -0.98 12.26 6.14
N SER A 227 -1.76 12.69 5.17
CA SER A 227 -2.09 11.85 4.03
C SER A 227 -1.13 12.30 2.93
N SER A 228 -0.14 11.46 2.60
CA SER A 228 0.62 11.61 1.34
C SER A 228 -0.36 11.42 0.19
N SER A 229 -1.15 12.46 -0.13
CA SER A 229 -2.47 12.36 -0.75
C SER A 229 -3.44 11.50 0.09
N ARG A 230 -4.70 11.91 0.28
CA ARG A 230 -5.72 10.86 0.33
C ARG A 230 -5.64 10.29 -1.08
N MET A 231 -5.08 9.09 -1.21
CA MET A 231 -5.08 8.40 -2.48
C MET A 231 -6.50 8.50 -3.02
N ASP A 232 -6.61 9.03 -4.23
CA ASP A 232 -7.91 9.28 -4.84
C ASP A 232 -8.78 8.02 -4.70
N PRO A 233 -10.04 8.12 -4.24
CA PRO A 233 -10.87 6.94 -4.00
C PRO A 233 -11.01 6.03 -5.22
N GLU A 234 -10.98 6.57 -6.45
CA GLU A 234 -11.00 5.78 -7.66
C GLU A 234 -9.68 5.03 -7.86
N ILE A 235 -8.54 5.67 -7.56
CA ILE A 235 -7.22 5.01 -7.59
C ILE A 235 -7.14 3.93 -6.52
N GLN A 236 -7.58 4.22 -5.29
CA GLN A 236 -7.62 3.25 -4.20
C GLN A 236 -8.48 2.03 -4.56
N TYR A 237 -9.63 2.26 -5.23
CA TYR A 237 -10.47 1.19 -5.74
C TYR A 237 -9.71 0.30 -6.73
N VAL A 238 -9.07 0.89 -7.76
CA VAL A 238 -8.32 0.14 -8.80
C VAL A 238 -7.16 -0.67 -8.21
N LEU A 239 -6.56 -0.23 -7.10
CA LEU A 239 -5.51 -0.98 -6.41
C LEU A 239 -6.02 -2.16 -5.57
N GLY A 240 -7.34 -2.27 -5.34
CA GLY A 240 -7.96 -3.30 -4.51
C GLY A 240 -8.36 -4.57 -5.28
N LEU A 241 -8.44 -5.70 -4.57
CA LEU A 241 -8.92 -7.00 -5.09
C LEU A 241 -10.29 -6.90 -5.76
N LYS A 242 -11.20 -6.13 -5.14
CA LYS A 242 -12.57 -5.96 -5.62
C LYS A 242 -12.62 -5.42 -7.05
N ALA A 243 -11.75 -4.46 -7.39
CA ALA A 243 -11.72 -3.88 -8.73
C ALA A 243 -11.21 -4.88 -9.79
N VAL A 244 -10.25 -5.74 -9.43
CA VAL A 244 -9.75 -6.79 -10.35
C VAL A 244 -10.90 -7.66 -10.81
N ARG A 245 -11.69 -8.17 -9.85
CA ARG A 245 -12.85 -9.02 -10.12
C ARG A 245 -13.98 -8.25 -10.80
N GLU A 246 -14.43 -7.13 -10.25
CA GLU A 246 -15.57 -6.37 -10.81
C GLU A 246 -15.32 -5.91 -12.25
N ARG A 247 -14.11 -5.44 -12.59
CA ARG A 247 -13.77 -5.04 -13.96
C ARG A 247 -13.70 -6.24 -14.90
N ALA A 248 -13.11 -7.36 -14.48
CA ALA A 248 -13.05 -8.56 -15.29
C ALA A 248 -14.44 -9.16 -15.57
N HIS A 249 -15.32 -9.20 -14.56
CA HIS A 249 -16.71 -9.63 -14.75
C HIS A 249 -17.50 -8.66 -15.63
N ARG A 250 -17.22 -7.36 -15.57
CA ARG A 250 -17.81 -6.42 -16.53
C ARG A 250 -17.39 -6.70 -17.97
N VAL A 251 -16.13 -7.08 -18.20
CA VAL A 251 -15.65 -7.51 -19.53
C VAL A 251 -16.35 -8.79 -19.98
N LEU A 252 -16.57 -9.75 -19.08
CA LEU A 252 -17.34 -10.97 -19.38
C LEU A 252 -18.81 -10.67 -19.72
N GLU A 253 -19.48 -9.76 -19.02
CA GLU A 253 -20.84 -9.32 -19.39
C GLU A 253 -20.86 -8.71 -20.80
N LEU A 254 -19.84 -7.92 -21.15
CA LEU A 254 -19.68 -7.38 -22.50
C LEU A 254 -19.41 -8.49 -23.54
N ALA A 255 -18.72 -9.57 -23.14
CA ALA A 255 -18.53 -10.74 -23.98
C ALA A 255 -19.83 -11.50 -24.24
N GLU A 256 -20.71 -11.62 -23.24
CA GLU A 256 -22.04 -12.20 -23.38
C GLU A 256 -22.97 -11.34 -24.27
N GLU A 257 -22.64 -10.06 -24.45
CA GLU A 257 -23.29 -9.14 -25.39
C GLU A 257 -22.63 -9.12 -26.80
N ASP A 258 -21.63 -9.96 -27.08
CA ASP A 258 -20.81 -9.97 -28.30
C ASP A 258 -20.02 -8.65 -28.56
N ARG A 259 -19.61 -7.97 -27.49
CA ARG A 259 -19.01 -6.62 -27.56
C ARG A 259 -17.51 -6.55 -27.29
N LEU A 260 -16.83 -7.68 -27.10
CA LEU A 260 -15.36 -7.70 -27.00
C LEU A 260 -14.70 -7.11 -28.24
N SER A 261 -13.56 -6.45 -28.07
CA SER A 261 -12.81 -5.80 -29.15
C SER A 261 -12.03 -6.80 -29.99
N HIS A 262 -11.50 -7.86 -29.37
CA HIS A 262 -10.50 -8.75 -29.98
C HIS A 262 -10.84 -10.23 -29.93
N PHE A 263 -11.76 -10.65 -29.07
CA PHE A 263 -12.17 -12.05 -28.95
C PHE A 263 -13.64 -12.27 -29.29
N GLU A 264 -13.95 -13.47 -29.75
CA GLU A 264 -15.30 -14.05 -29.69
C GLU A 264 -15.36 -14.98 -28.48
N TYR A 265 -16.46 -14.93 -27.74
CA TYR A 265 -16.70 -15.75 -26.56
C TYR A 265 -17.75 -16.82 -26.88
N HIS A 266 -17.38 -18.08 -26.64
CA HIS A 266 -18.21 -19.25 -26.93
C HIS A 266 -18.65 -19.91 -25.61
N PRO A 267 -19.73 -19.45 -24.97
CA PRO A 267 -20.16 -19.94 -23.66
C PRO A 267 -20.54 -21.42 -23.65
N ASP A 268 -21.00 -21.96 -24.78
CA ASP A 268 -21.31 -23.39 -24.97
C ASP A 268 -20.09 -24.29 -24.81
N ARG A 269 -18.88 -23.76 -25.02
CA ARG A 269 -17.60 -24.48 -24.88
C ARG A 269 -17.06 -24.48 -23.45
N LEU A 270 -17.64 -23.68 -22.55
CA LEU A 270 -17.18 -23.60 -21.17
C LEU A 270 -17.32 -24.96 -20.45
N GLN A 271 -18.37 -25.72 -20.75
CA GLN A 271 -18.58 -27.03 -20.12
C GLN A 271 -17.49 -28.05 -20.51
N ASP A 272 -16.95 -27.95 -21.73
CA ASP A 272 -15.82 -28.79 -22.15
C ASP A 272 -14.56 -28.46 -21.33
N ALA A 273 -14.33 -27.17 -21.06
CA ALA A 273 -13.24 -26.72 -20.19
C ALA A 273 -13.41 -27.17 -18.73
N VAL A 274 -14.62 -27.05 -18.18
CA VAL A 274 -14.97 -27.57 -16.85
C VAL A 274 -14.67 -29.06 -16.77
N GLN A 275 -15.17 -29.86 -17.72
CA GLN A 275 -14.99 -31.30 -17.70
C GLN A 275 -13.52 -31.71 -17.84
N TYR A 276 -12.76 -31.02 -18.69
CA TYR A 276 -11.33 -31.27 -18.85
C TYR A 276 -10.57 -31.04 -17.53
N VAL A 277 -10.87 -29.95 -16.83
CA VAL A 277 -10.25 -29.63 -15.54
C VAL A 277 -10.67 -30.60 -14.43
N ILE A 278 -11.96 -30.96 -14.35
CA ILE A 278 -12.45 -32.00 -13.42
C ILE A 278 -11.70 -33.31 -13.63
N ASN A 279 -11.53 -33.74 -14.88
CA ASN A 279 -10.84 -34.99 -15.20
C ASN A 279 -9.38 -34.98 -14.73
N ILE A 280 -8.68 -33.84 -14.84
CA ILE A 280 -7.30 -33.69 -14.34
C ILE A 280 -7.26 -33.78 -12.81
N ILE A 281 -8.10 -33.00 -12.12
CA ILE A 281 -8.14 -33.01 -10.64
C ILE A 281 -8.47 -34.42 -10.14
N LYS A 282 -9.46 -35.07 -10.74
CA LYS A 282 -9.86 -36.44 -10.42
C LYS A 282 -8.75 -37.45 -10.66
N ARG A 283 -8.05 -37.36 -11.80
CA ARG A 283 -6.92 -38.25 -12.13
C ARG A 283 -5.82 -38.18 -11.07
N ASP A 284 -5.54 -36.99 -10.57
CA ASP A 284 -4.37 -36.76 -9.72
C ASP A 284 -4.67 -36.89 -8.21
N PHE A 285 -5.91 -36.59 -7.79
CA PHE A 285 -6.30 -36.52 -6.38
C PHE A 285 -7.60 -37.25 -6.04
N GLY A 286 -8.37 -37.72 -7.03
CA GLY A 286 -9.74 -38.14 -6.81
C GLY A 286 -9.94 -39.62 -6.50
N PRO A 287 -10.99 -39.96 -5.73
CA PRO A 287 -11.83 -39.05 -4.93
C PRO A 287 -11.31 -38.86 -3.48
N ASP A 288 -10.34 -39.68 -3.04
CA ASP A 288 -9.94 -39.81 -1.64
C ASP A 288 -8.90 -38.78 -1.17
N LYS A 289 -8.25 -38.06 -2.09
CA LYS A 289 -7.11 -37.17 -1.80
C LYS A 289 -7.35 -35.70 -2.14
N TYR A 290 -8.59 -35.28 -2.38
CA TYR A 290 -8.89 -33.87 -2.63
C TYR A 290 -8.45 -32.95 -1.48
N HIS A 291 -8.49 -33.43 -0.24
CA HIS A 291 -7.99 -32.72 0.94
C HIS A 291 -6.47 -32.49 0.95
N LEU A 292 -5.71 -33.19 0.09
CA LEU A 292 -4.26 -33.03 -0.07
C LEU A 292 -3.89 -32.02 -1.15
N ILE A 293 -4.87 -31.47 -1.90
CA ILE A 293 -4.60 -30.46 -2.92
C ILE A 293 -4.06 -29.21 -2.24
N PRO A 294 -2.80 -28.82 -2.50
CA PRO A 294 -2.28 -27.59 -1.94
C PRO A 294 -2.89 -26.37 -2.66
N PRO A 295 -2.98 -25.21 -1.99
CA PRO A 295 -3.27 -23.97 -2.68
C PRO A 295 -2.12 -23.63 -3.63
N HIS A 296 -2.44 -23.01 -4.78
CA HIS A 296 -1.46 -22.55 -5.74
C HIS A 296 -0.52 -21.52 -5.11
N GLY A 297 0.80 -21.74 -5.20
CA GLY A 297 1.78 -20.84 -4.61
C GLY A 297 3.21 -21.26 -4.88
N ARG A 298 4.15 -20.56 -4.24
CA ARG A 298 5.58 -20.80 -4.46
C ARG A 298 6.09 -22.08 -3.80
N TRP A 299 5.44 -22.56 -2.74
CA TRP A 299 5.92 -23.69 -1.94
C TRP A 299 6.22 -24.95 -2.78
N GLN A 300 5.28 -25.36 -3.64
CA GLN A 300 5.35 -26.60 -4.43
C GLN A 300 6.53 -26.58 -5.41
N HIS A 301 6.95 -25.40 -5.86
CA HIS A 301 8.08 -25.25 -6.77
C HIS A 301 9.41 -25.64 -6.11
N PHE A 302 9.50 -25.58 -4.78
CA PHE A 302 10.68 -26.04 -4.05
C PHE A 302 10.69 -27.56 -3.82
N GLU A 303 9.59 -28.26 -4.14
CA GLU A 303 9.44 -29.72 -3.98
C GLU A 303 9.85 -30.52 -5.23
N VAL A 304 10.33 -29.81 -6.26
CA VAL A 304 10.77 -30.37 -7.54
C VAL A 304 11.86 -31.42 -7.37
N GLY A 305 11.75 -32.51 -8.13
CA GLY A 305 12.62 -33.68 -8.01
C GLY A 305 12.30 -34.57 -6.81
N GLY A 306 11.16 -34.38 -6.15
CA GLY A 306 10.72 -35.19 -5.01
C GLY A 306 11.44 -34.84 -3.69
N VAL A 307 12.05 -33.65 -3.62
CA VAL A 307 12.82 -33.19 -2.45
C VAL A 307 12.09 -32.02 -1.80
N ASN A 308 11.60 -32.21 -0.57
CA ASN A 308 10.92 -31.15 0.17
C ASN A 308 11.91 -30.17 0.83
N ARG A 309 12.40 -29.21 0.04
CA ARG A 309 13.40 -28.23 0.50
C ARG A 309 12.90 -27.30 1.62
N PRO A 310 11.64 -26.81 1.61
CA PRO A 310 11.11 -26.04 2.73
C PRO A 310 11.11 -26.85 4.03
N GLU A 311 10.65 -28.10 4.01
CA GLU A 311 10.67 -28.96 5.19
C GLU A 311 12.10 -29.24 5.70
N ASN A 312 13.07 -29.35 4.80
CA ASN A 312 14.49 -29.48 5.19
C ASN A 312 15.00 -28.22 5.91
N LEU A 313 14.65 -27.02 5.42
CA LEU A 313 14.98 -25.76 6.10
C LEU A 313 14.32 -25.67 7.47
N LEU A 314 13.03 -26.02 7.59
CA LEU A 314 12.31 -26.01 8.86
C LEU A 314 12.99 -26.91 9.90
N LYS A 315 13.39 -28.13 9.52
CA LYS A 315 14.14 -29.04 10.39
C LYS A 315 15.49 -28.46 10.81
N GLN A 316 16.22 -27.84 9.89
CA GLN A 316 17.50 -27.18 10.17
C GLN A 316 17.32 -26.01 11.14
N TRP A 317 16.36 -25.11 10.89
CA TRP A 317 16.10 -23.96 11.75
C TRP A 317 15.64 -24.36 13.14
N LYS A 318 14.80 -25.40 13.24
CA LYS A 318 14.40 -25.98 14.52
C LYS A 318 15.60 -26.52 15.30
N SER A 319 16.57 -27.17 14.65
CA SER A 319 17.81 -27.61 15.31
C SER A 319 18.67 -26.43 15.80
N ASN A 320 18.55 -25.27 15.15
CA ASN A 320 19.19 -24.01 15.54
C ASN A 320 18.33 -23.19 16.52
N ARG A 321 17.30 -23.79 17.13
CA ARG A 321 16.39 -23.17 18.12
C ARG A 321 15.56 -21.99 17.60
N ALA A 322 15.32 -21.90 16.29
CA ALA A 322 14.32 -20.97 15.75
C ALA A 322 12.92 -21.48 16.09
N ASP A 323 12.10 -20.61 16.68
CA ASP A 323 10.68 -20.88 16.92
C ASP A 323 9.84 -20.83 15.63
N GLU A 324 8.57 -21.21 15.72
CA GLU A 324 7.67 -21.23 14.56
C GLU A 324 7.47 -19.84 13.94
N LEU A 325 7.56 -18.79 14.75
CA LEU A 325 7.47 -17.41 14.30
C LEU A 325 8.67 -17.06 13.41
N GLU A 326 9.89 -17.34 13.86
CA GLU A 326 11.11 -17.09 13.10
C GLU A 326 11.23 -17.98 11.87
N GLN A 327 10.77 -19.22 11.93
CA GLN A 327 10.65 -20.10 10.77
C GLN A 327 9.69 -19.51 9.72
N THR A 328 8.56 -18.96 10.16
CA THR A 328 7.59 -18.29 9.28
C THR A 328 8.20 -17.05 8.63
N ARG A 329 8.89 -16.19 9.40
CA ARG A 329 9.61 -15.01 8.86
C ARG A 329 10.63 -15.42 7.78
N SER A 330 11.39 -16.47 8.05
CA SER A 330 12.45 -16.95 7.15
C SER A 330 11.90 -17.57 5.86
N LEU A 331 10.75 -18.24 5.91
CA LEU A 331 10.05 -18.69 4.70
C LEU A 331 9.51 -17.49 3.90
N LEU A 332 8.97 -16.48 4.58
CA LEU A 332 8.53 -15.25 3.93
C LEU A 332 9.68 -14.55 3.21
N ASP A 333 10.87 -14.47 3.84
CA ASP A 333 12.09 -13.96 3.22
C ASP A 333 12.39 -14.66 1.89
N LEU A 334 12.46 -16.00 1.89
CA LEU A 334 12.68 -16.80 0.70
C LEU A 334 11.58 -16.60 -0.36
N PHE A 335 10.32 -16.63 0.04
CA PHE A 335 9.19 -16.59 -0.88
C PHE A 335 9.10 -15.23 -1.59
N PHE A 336 9.37 -14.13 -0.87
CA PHE A 336 9.34 -12.78 -1.44
C PHE A 336 10.30 -12.64 -2.63
N VAL A 337 11.58 -12.98 -2.42
CA VAL A 337 12.59 -12.87 -3.48
C VAL A 337 12.36 -13.91 -4.58
N SER A 338 11.93 -15.12 -4.23
CA SER A 338 11.72 -16.21 -5.19
C SER A 338 10.56 -15.94 -6.14
N VAL A 339 9.47 -15.34 -5.65
CA VAL A 339 8.32 -14.93 -6.45
C VAL A 339 8.70 -13.78 -7.39
N LEU A 340 9.39 -12.74 -6.90
CA LEU A 340 9.82 -11.62 -7.75
C LEU A 340 10.82 -12.03 -8.84
N LEU A 341 11.63 -13.05 -8.60
CA LEU A 341 12.57 -13.56 -9.59
C LEU A 341 11.92 -14.48 -10.63
N ASP A 342 10.67 -14.87 -10.44
CA ASP A 342 9.95 -15.73 -11.37
C ASP A 342 9.19 -14.95 -12.46
N ALA A 343 9.89 -13.99 -13.07
CA ALA A 343 9.50 -13.55 -14.40
C ALA A 343 9.80 -14.68 -15.41
N GLY A 344 9.20 -14.65 -16.60
CA GLY A 344 9.43 -15.66 -17.62
C GLY A 344 10.92 -15.92 -17.89
N ALA A 345 11.36 -17.17 -17.75
CA ALA A 345 12.77 -17.57 -17.96
C ALA A 345 13.09 -17.94 -19.42
N GLY A 346 12.11 -17.84 -20.32
CA GLY A 346 12.19 -18.36 -21.68
C GLY A 346 12.15 -19.90 -21.72
N ASP A 347 12.36 -20.45 -22.91
CA ASP A 347 12.36 -21.89 -23.19
C ASP A 347 13.76 -22.52 -23.21
N LYS A 348 14.82 -21.70 -23.26
CA LYS A 348 16.23 -22.12 -23.33
C LYS A 348 16.90 -22.29 -21.97
N TRP A 349 16.72 -21.34 -21.06
CA TRP A 349 17.41 -21.33 -19.76
C TRP A 349 17.11 -22.59 -18.93
N ARG A 350 18.13 -23.13 -18.26
CA ARG A 350 18.05 -24.25 -17.32
C ARG A 350 18.89 -23.95 -16.07
N PHE A 351 18.45 -24.45 -14.92
CA PHE A 351 19.20 -24.49 -13.68
C PHE A 351 19.57 -25.92 -13.35
N THR A 352 20.85 -26.15 -13.05
CA THR A 352 21.36 -27.43 -12.54
C THR A 352 21.56 -27.29 -11.04
N GLU A 353 20.84 -28.06 -10.23
CA GLU A 353 21.01 -27.95 -8.79
C GLU A 353 22.39 -28.48 -8.34
N PRO A 354 23.17 -27.68 -7.58
CA PRO A 354 24.48 -28.09 -7.11
C PRO A 354 24.44 -29.39 -6.30
N GLY A 355 25.30 -30.35 -6.65
CA GLY A 355 25.42 -31.63 -5.93
C GLY A 355 24.33 -32.66 -6.26
N THR A 356 23.43 -32.39 -7.22
CA THR A 356 22.41 -33.34 -7.68
C THR A 356 22.43 -33.46 -9.21
N ASN A 357 21.66 -34.41 -9.75
CA ASN A 357 21.45 -34.55 -11.20
C ASN A 357 20.17 -33.82 -11.67
N ILE A 358 19.57 -32.97 -10.83
CA ILE A 358 18.32 -32.28 -11.15
C ILE A 358 18.63 -31.09 -12.06
N VAL A 359 18.07 -31.11 -13.27
CA VAL A 359 18.15 -30.03 -14.26
C VAL A 359 16.74 -29.61 -14.65
N VAL A 360 16.38 -28.36 -14.38
CA VAL A 360 15.02 -27.84 -14.56
C VAL A 360 15.04 -26.43 -15.14
N GLY A 361 14.05 -26.09 -15.95
CA GLY A 361 13.86 -24.73 -16.49
C GLY A 361 12.60 -24.07 -15.94
N ARG A 362 12.25 -22.89 -16.48
CA ARG A 362 11.01 -22.16 -16.15
C ARG A 362 10.86 -21.94 -14.64
N SER A 363 9.64 -21.85 -14.13
CA SER A 363 9.33 -21.51 -12.73
C SER A 363 9.94 -22.45 -11.71
N GLU A 364 10.01 -23.75 -12.03
CA GLU A 364 10.68 -24.75 -11.19
C GLU A 364 12.19 -24.45 -11.06
N GLY A 365 12.85 -24.09 -12.18
CA GLY A 365 14.26 -23.71 -12.15
C GLY A 365 14.53 -22.39 -11.43
N THR A 366 13.68 -21.37 -11.60
CA THR A 366 13.84 -20.09 -10.89
C THR A 366 13.65 -20.27 -9.38
N ALA A 367 12.78 -21.19 -8.96
CA ALA A 367 12.61 -21.55 -7.55
C ALA A 367 13.89 -22.18 -6.98
N LEU A 368 14.49 -23.16 -7.67
CA LEU A 368 15.72 -23.79 -7.19
C LEU A 368 16.91 -22.82 -7.19
N ALA A 369 17.03 -21.94 -8.20
CA ALA A 369 18.06 -20.92 -8.24
C ALA A 369 17.95 -19.95 -7.05
N SER A 370 16.77 -19.37 -6.84
CA SER A 370 16.53 -18.45 -5.73
C SER A 370 16.65 -19.12 -4.35
N TYR A 371 16.26 -20.38 -4.21
CA TYR A 371 16.52 -21.18 -3.00
C TYR A 371 18.01 -21.29 -2.71
N ASN A 372 18.82 -21.67 -3.71
CA ASN A 372 20.26 -21.81 -3.56
C ASN A 372 20.93 -20.47 -3.20
N MET A 373 20.51 -19.38 -3.84
CA MET A 373 20.99 -18.04 -3.52
C MET A 373 20.66 -17.64 -2.08
N PHE A 374 19.44 -17.94 -1.62
CA PHE A 374 19.01 -17.65 -0.26
C PHE A 374 19.82 -18.42 0.79
N VAL A 375 20.01 -19.73 0.62
CA VAL A 375 20.80 -20.52 1.58
C VAL A 375 22.30 -20.18 1.56
N ASN A 376 22.82 -19.68 0.44
CA ASN A 376 24.20 -19.17 0.34
C ASN A 376 24.36 -17.74 0.90
N GLY A 377 23.25 -17.08 1.22
CA GLY A 377 23.20 -15.72 1.75
C GLY A 377 23.50 -14.63 0.74
N ASP A 378 23.17 -14.85 -0.53
CA ASP A 378 23.27 -13.82 -1.57
C ASP A 378 22.28 -12.65 -1.34
N PHE A 379 21.33 -12.79 -0.41
CA PHE A 379 20.36 -11.76 -0.02
C PHE A 379 20.59 -11.20 1.40
N ALA A 380 21.72 -11.54 2.04
CA ALA A 380 22.12 -11.03 3.35
C ALA A 380 23.35 -10.13 3.22
N THR A 381 23.46 -9.12 4.09
CA THR A 381 24.65 -8.27 4.12
C THR A 381 25.87 -9.06 4.63
N ALA A 382 27.08 -8.59 4.31
CA ALA A 382 28.32 -9.31 4.65
C ALA A 382 28.58 -9.40 6.16
N ASP A 383 28.06 -8.45 6.93
CA ASP A 383 28.15 -8.35 8.39
C ASP A 383 27.05 -9.11 9.13
N SER A 384 26.04 -9.65 8.42
CA SER A 384 24.98 -10.44 9.03
C SER A 384 25.52 -11.77 9.58
N GLU A 385 25.23 -12.04 10.86
CA GLU A 385 25.55 -13.32 11.52
C GLU A 385 24.78 -14.50 10.91
N ARG A 386 23.59 -14.22 10.36
CA ARG A 386 22.73 -15.21 9.69
C ARG A 386 22.78 -15.00 8.17
N ARG A 387 22.97 -16.09 7.42
CA ARG A 387 23.10 -16.04 5.95
C ARG A 387 21.78 -16.29 5.22
N ASP A 388 20.95 -17.18 5.73
CA ASP A 388 19.63 -17.54 5.21
C ASP A 388 18.54 -16.56 5.67
N ILE A 389 18.73 -15.29 5.32
CA ILE A 389 17.85 -14.15 5.60
C ILE A 389 17.87 -13.19 4.42
N VAL A 390 16.80 -12.42 4.25
CA VAL A 390 16.73 -11.34 3.24
C VAL A 390 16.78 -9.99 3.94
N MET A 391 17.68 -9.12 3.52
CA MET A 391 17.82 -7.76 4.05
C MET A 391 17.62 -6.73 2.95
N GLY A 392 16.86 -5.67 3.23
CA GLY A 392 16.55 -4.62 2.28
C GLY A 392 17.79 -3.94 1.70
N GLN A 393 18.84 -3.77 2.52
CA GLN A 393 20.11 -3.20 2.06
C GLN A 393 20.85 -4.12 1.08
N ALA A 394 20.88 -5.44 1.32
CA ALA A 394 21.47 -6.40 0.40
C ALA A 394 20.70 -6.46 -0.94
N LEU A 395 19.37 -6.36 -0.90
CA LEU A 395 18.55 -6.26 -2.11
C LEU A 395 18.79 -4.94 -2.88
N LYS A 396 18.89 -3.81 -2.17
CA LYS A 396 19.16 -2.49 -2.74
C LYS A 396 20.52 -2.45 -3.46
N ASP A 397 21.52 -3.16 -2.93
CA ASP A 397 22.86 -3.23 -3.49
C ASP A 397 23.06 -4.42 -4.45
N PHE A 398 22.02 -5.25 -4.64
CA PHE A 398 22.07 -6.46 -5.46
C PHE A 398 22.58 -6.16 -6.88
N ASP A 399 23.40 -7.05 -7.45
CA ASP A 399 24.07 -6.79 -8.73
C ASP A 399 23.90 -7.92 -9.74
N ALA A 400 24.25 -7.60 -10.99
CA ALA A 400 24.14 -8.53 -12.11
C ALA A 400 25.07 -9.74 -11.95
N ALA A 401 26.24 -9.58 -11.31
CA ALA A 401 27.20 -10.68 -11.11
C ALA A 401 26.65 -11.73 -10.14
N THR A 402 25.96 -11.28 -9.09
CA THR A 402 25.31 -12.16 -8.11
C THR A 402 24.16 -12.92 -8.76
N LEU A 403 23.31 -12.25 -9.54
CA LEU A 403 22.25 -12.92 -10.31
C LEU A 403 22.84 -13.91 -11.33
N GLN A 404 23.88 -13.51 -12.06
CA GLN A 404 24.51 -14.35 -13.08
C GLN A 404 25.05 -15.65 -12.48
N ARG A 405 25.75 -15.59 -11.34
CA ARG A 405 26.19 -16.80 -10.64
C ARG A 405 25.00 -17.62 -10.14
N GLY A 406 24.08 -16.99 -9.41
CA GLY A 406 22.98 -17.69 -8.75
C GLY A 406 22.01 -18.37 -9.72
N PHE A 407 21.78 -17.78 -10.89
CA PHE A 407 20.95 -18.32 -11.96
C PHE A 407 21.75 -19.05 -13.04
N GLN A 408 23.06 -19.23 -12.88
CA GLN A 408 23.92 -19.92 -13.85
C GLN A 408 23.81 -19.33 -15.28
N ILE A 409 23.69 -18.00 -15.37
CA ILE A 409 23.44 -17.31 -16.64
C ILE A 409 24.73 -17.24 -17.44
N ASP A 410 24.65 -17.72 -18.67
CA ASP A 410 25.69 -17.54 -19.69
C ASP A 410 25.03 -17.10 -20.99
N GLU A 411 25.41 -15.93 -21.50
CA GLU A 411 24.73 -15.32 -22.66
C GLU A 411 24.75 -16.20 -23.92
N LYS A 412 25.72 -17.11 -24.04
CA LYS A 412 25.89 -17.96 -25.22
C LYS A 412 25.26 -19.34 -25.05
N THR A 413 25.35 -19.91 -23.85
CA THR A 413 25.04 -21.33 -23.61
C THR A 413 23.86 -21.54 -22.66
N ASN A 414 23.54 -20.58 -21.80
CA ASN A 414 22.41 -20.65 -20.87
C ASN A 414 21.77 -19.26 -20.63
N PRO A 415 21.21 -18.62 -21.68
CA PRO A 415 20.74 -17.24 -21.58
C PRO A 415 19.40 -17.16 -20.83
N LEU A 416 19.31 -16.22 -19.87
CA LEU A 416 18.07 -15.91 -19.15
C LEU A 416 17.45 -14.62 -19.68
N VAL A 417 16.22 -14.71 -20.18
CA VAL A 417 15.45 -13.54 -20.63
C VAL A 417 15.12 -12.64 -19.44
N GLY A 418 15.36 -11.33 -19.54
CA GLY A 418 15.02 -10.36 -18.50
C GLY A 418 15.94 -10.39 -17.27
N ALA A 419 17.21 -10.79 -17.41
CA ALA A 419 18.16 -10.83 -16.30
C ALA A 419 18.40 -9.45 -15.68
N SER A 420 18.64 -8.41 -16.49
CA SER A 420 18.82 -7.03 -16.00
C SER A 420 17.58 -6.50 -15.28
N SER A 421 16.40 -6.78 -15.84
CA SER A 421 15.11 -6.43 -15.26
C SER A 421 14.94 -7.00 -13.84
N ARG A 422 15.36 -8.26 -13.60
CA ARG A 422 15.30 -8.89 -12.27
C ARG A 422 16.22 -8.22 -11.24
N VAL A 423 17.39 -7.76 -11.65
CA VAL A 423 18.29 -7.00 -10.77
C VAL A 423 17.61 -5.71 -10.32
N GLU A 424 17.04 -4.95 -11.24
CA GLU A 424 16.36 -3.69 -10.92
C GLU A 424 15.09 -3.88 -10.08
N LEU A 425 14.34 -4.97 -10.31
CA LEU A 425 13.21 -5.35 -9.46
C LEU A 425 13.64 -5.59 -8.01
N LEU A 426 14.71 -6.37 -7.78
CA LEU A 426 15.22 -6.60 -6.42
C LEU A 426 15.76 -5.33 -5.78
N ARG A 427 16.48 -4.49 -6.53
CA ARG A 427 16.96 -3.19 -6.03
C ARG A 427 15.82 -2.26 -5.63
N SER A 428 14.74 -2.26 -6.40
CA SER A 428 13.58 -1.43 -6.13
C SER A 428 12.78 -1.96 -4.94
N LEU A 429 12.68 -3.29 -4.81
CA LEU A 429 12.14 -3.93 -3.60
C LEU A 429 12.96 -3.55 -2.36
N GLY A 430 14.29 -3.67 -2.41
CA GLY A 430 15.16 -3.29 -1.29
C GLY A 430 14.95 -1.85 -0.82
N ARG A 431 14.85 -0.91 -1.77
CA ARG A 431 14.49 0.49 -1.48
C ARG A 431 13.10 0.63 -0.85
N SER A 432 12.11 -0.10 -1.38
CA SER A 432 10.73 -0.06 -0.88
C SER A 432 10.62 -0.57 0.56
N LEU A 433 11.24 -1.72 0.87
CA LEU A 433 11.26 -2.31 2.20
C LEU A 433 11.93 -1.37 3.24
N LEU A 434 13.07 -0.77 2.88
CA LEU A 434 13.78 0.18 3.75
C LEU A 434 13.00 1.48 4.02
N ASN A 435 12.07 1.84 3.13
CA ASN A 435 11.21 3.02 3.29
C ASN A 435 9.98 2.75 4.17
N LEU A 436 9.76 1.50 4.60
CA LEU A 436 8.62 1.06 5.42
C LEU A 436 9.11 0.38 6.72
N PRO A 437 9.94 1.05 7.54
CA PRO A 437 10.53 0.45 8.74
C PRO A 437 9.50 0.05 9.81
N GLU A 438 8.30 0.63 9.77
CA GLU A 438 7.17 0.25 10.63
C GLU A 438 6.58 -1.12 10.30
N ILE A 439 6.82 -1.63 9.08
CA ILE A 439 6.35 -2.95 8.63
C ILE A 439 7.53 -3.93 8.59
N PHE A 440 8.66 -3.52 8.00
CA PHE A 440 9.78 -4.42 7.69
C PHE A 440 10.98 -4.25 8.64
N GLY A 441 10.89 -3.38 9.64
CA GLY A 441 11.99 -3.05 10.53
C GLY A 441 13.10 -2.25 9.85
N PRO A 442 14.14 -1.82 10.61
CA PRO A 442 15.22 -0.98 10.09
C PRO A 442 16.05 -1.65 9.00
N ASP A 443 16.15 -2.99 9.02
CA ASP A 443 16.90 -3.76 8.02
C ASP A 443 16.10 -4.01 6.74
N GLY A 444 14.82 -3.64 6.69
CA GLY A 444 13.93 -3.91 5.57
C GLY A 444 13.76 -5.41 5.30
N ARG A 445 13.59 -6.22 6.35
CA ARG A 445 13.46 -7.68 6.25
C ARG A 445 12.03 -8.07 5.85
N PRO A 446 11.77 -8.71 4.70
CA PRO A 446 10.43 -9.13 4.28
C PRO A 446 9.68 -9.97 5.32
N GLY A 447 10.38 -10.86 6.02
CA GLY A 447 9.84 -11.71 7.07
C GLY A 447 9.17 -10.97 8.23
N ASN A 448 9.55 -9.72 8.50
CA ASN A 448 8.90 -8.90 9.55
C ASN A 448 7.43 -8.55 9.22
N LEU A 449 6.97 -8.82 7.99
CA LEU A 449 5.56 -8.79 7.64
C LEU A 449 4.71 -9.70 8.54
N VAL A 450 5.28 -10.81 9.05
CA VAL A 450 4.60 -11.69 10.02
C VAL A 450 4.18 -10.90 11.26
N ASP A 451 5.11 -10.17 11.86
CA ASP A 451 4.86 -9.39 13.08
C ASP A 451 3.84 -8.28 12.82
N TYR A 452 3.99 -7.58 11.69
CA TYR A 452 3.09 -6.52 11.30
C TYR A 452 1.66 -7.07 11.16
N LEU A 453 1.42 -8.12 10.37
CA LEU A 453 0.08 -8.65 10.15
C LEU A 453 -0.55 -9.22 11.43
N LEU A 454 0.22 -9.90 12.28
CA LEU A 454 -0.27 -10.36 13.58
C LEU A 454 -0.66 -9.18 14.48
N SER A 455 0.09 -8.07 14.45
CA SER A 455 -0.23 -6.87 15.23
C SER A 455 -1.45 -6.10 14.74
N GLN A 456 -1.82 -6.25 13.46
CA GLN A 456 -3.02 -5.63 12.88
C GLN A 456 -4.28 -6.44 13.15
N SER A 457 -4.14 -7.69 13.57
CA SER A 457 -5.31 -8.53 13.83
C SER A 457 -5.89 -8.31 15.23
N PRO A 458 -7.23 -8.24 15.37
CA PRO A 458 -7.87 -8.26 16.69
C PRO A 458 -7.63 -9.57 17.46
N THR A 459 -7.30 -10.68 16.77
CA THR A 459 -6.98 -11.96 17.41
C THR A 459 -5.77 -12.64 16.75
N PRO A 460 -4.84 -13.24 17.51
CA PRO A 460 -3.69 -13.91 16.90
C PRO A 460 -4.02 -15.12 16.01
N ALA A 461 -5.24 -15.65 16.07
CA ALA A 461 -5.66 -16.86 15.37
C ALA A 461 -6.22 -16.60 13.96
N GLU A 462 -6.62 -15.37 13.65
CA GLU A 462 -7.26 -15.03 12.37
C GLU A 462 -6.68 -13.73 11.81
N ILE A 463 -6.28 -13.68 10.54
CA ILE A 463 -5.76 -12.47 9.89
C ILE A 463 -6.64 -12.13 8.66
N ASN A 464 -6.90 -10.84 8.43
CA ASN A 464 -7.65 -10.40 7.25
C ASN A 464 -6.75 -10.39 6.00
N TYR A 465 -7.15 -11.15 4.97
CA TYR A 465 -6.47 -11.23 3.67
C TYR A 465 -6.35 -9.88 2.95
N GLU A 466 -7.32 -8.98 3.10
CA GLU A 466 -7.27 -7.62 2.54
C GLU A 466 -6.16 -6.77 3.16
N THR A 467 -5.80 -7.05 4.42
CA THR A 467 -4.68 -6.37 5.09
C THR A 467 -3.35 -6.84 4.52
N LEU A 468 -3.20 -8.15 4.25
CA LEU A 468 -2.06 -8.68 3.50
C LEU A 468 -1.99 -8.04 2.10
N TRP A 469 -3.10 -8.04 1.35
CA TRP A 469 -3.17 -7.44 0.01
C TRP A 469 -2.72 -5.98 0.00
N THR A 470 -3.33 -5.15 0.85
CA THR A 470 -3.06 -3.71 0.90
C THR A 470 -1.61 -3.44 1.29
N THR A 471 -1.05 -4.25 2.18
CA THR A 471 0.36 -4.15 2.58
C THR A 471 1.29 -4.52 1.41
N LEU A 472 1.00 -5.63 0.70
CA LEU A 472 1.78 -6.03 -0.47
C LEU A 472 1.68 -5.01 -1.60
N GLN A 473 0.50 -4.43 -1.85
CA GLN A 473 0.36 -3.34 -2.82
C GLN A 473 1.22 -2.13 -2.45
N THR A 474 1.21 -1.73 -1.16
CA THR A 474 2.03 -0.61 -0.68
C THR A 474 3.52 -0.84 -0.94
N VAL A 475 3.99 -2.09 -0.76
CA VAL A 475 5.40 -2.47 -0.94
C VAL A 475 5.79 -2.62 -2.40
N LEU A 476 4.91 -3.21 -3.22
CA LEU A 476 5.21 -3.57 -4.59
C LEU A 476 4.93 -2.43 -5.58
N LEU A 477 4.04 -1.49 -5.27
CA LEU A 477 3.70 -0.40 -6.17
C LEU A 477 4.95 0.43 -6.61
N PRO A 478 5.88 0.79 -5.70
CA PRO A 478 7.13 1.48 -6.07
C PRO A 478 8.16 0.62 -6.81
N VAL A 479 7.98 -0.71 -6.84
CA VAL A 479 8.88 -1.65 -7.51
C VAL A 479 8.68 -1.65 -9.02
N TRP A 480 7.46 -1.33 -9.47
CA TRP A 480 7.13 -1.28 -10.88
C TRP A 480 7.89 -0.16 -11.61
N PRO A 481 8.29 -0.38 -12.88
CA PRO A 481 8.90 0.67 -13.69
C PRO A 481 8.01 1.92 -13.78
N SER A 482 8.62 3.11 -13.78
CA SER A 482 7.90 4.38 -13.90
C SER A 482 7.16 4.57 -15.24
N SER A 483 7.39 3.69 -16.21
CA SER A 483 6.67 3.66 -17.49
C SER A 483 5.29 2.99 -17.44
N ARG A 484 4.89 2.44 -16.29
CA ARG A 484 3.57 1.80 -16.11
C ARG A 484 2.44 2.82 -16.14
N THR A 485 1.20 2.32 -16.15
CA THR A 485 0.00 3.17 -16.15
C THR A 485 -0.02 4.09 -14.94
N HIS A 486 -0.28 5.38 -15.20
CA HIS A 486 -0.49 6.39 -14.16
C HIS A 486 -1.83 7.09 -14.37
N ILE A 487 -2.49 7.44 -13.27
CA ILE A 487 -3.64 8.36 -13.26
C ILE A 487 -3.30 9.49 -12.30
N ASP A 488 -3.40 10.74 -12.75
CA ASP A 488 -3.04 11.93 -11.97
C ASP A 488 -1.66 11.82 -11.29
N GLY A 489 -0.68 11.26 -12.00
CA GLY A 489 0.68 11.05 -11.49
C GLY A 489 0.85 9.91 -10.48
N HIS A 490 -0.20 9.15 -10.16
CA HIS A 490 -0.13 7.98 -9.28
C HIS A 490 0.09 6.71 -10.10
N PRO A 491 1.14 5.92 -9.84
CA PRO A 491 1.35 4.64 -10.51
C PRO A 491 0.25 3.65 -10.10
N LEU A 492 -0.21 2.84 -11.06
CA LEU A 492 -1.23 1.81 -10.82
C LEU A 492 -0.68 0.38 -10.87
N GLY A 493 0.63 0.19 -11.04
CA GLY A 493 1.23 -1.15 -11.10
C GLY A 493 0.75 -1.96 -12.31
N ASP A 494 0.30 -3.19 -12.09
CA ASP A 494 -0.25 -4.09 -13.13
C ASP A 494 -1.75 -3.81 -13.32
N ALA A 495 -2.04 -2.64 -13.88
CA ALA A 495 -3.36 -2.19 -14.27
C ALA A 495 -3.26 -1.39 -15.57
N TRP A 496 -4.13 -1.67 -16.54
CA TRP A 496 -3.95 -1.23 -17.92
C TRP A 496 -5.21 -0.62 -18.50
N PRO A 497 -5.10 0.40 -19.38
CA PRO A 497 -6.20 0.80 -20.24
C PRO A 497 -6.71 -0.38 -21.06
N LEU A 498 -8.02 -0.46 -21.24
CA LEU A 498 -8.69 -1.48 -22.03
C LEU A 498 -9.82 -0.85 -22.85
N GLN A 499 -9.78 -1.02 -24.18
CA GLN A 499 -10.68 -0.36 -25.11
C GLN A 499 -12.14 -0.74 -24.87
N VAL A 500 -12.45 -2.01 -24.64
CA VAL A 500 -13.83 -2.45 -24.41
C VAL A 500 -14.46 -1.79 -23.17
N LEU A 501 -13.65 -1.49 -22.13
CA LEU A 501 -14.12 -0.72 -20.96
C LEU A 501 -14.23 0.78 -21.25
N ALA A 502 -13.35 1.33 -22.10
CA ALA A 502 -13.47 2.72 -22.55
C ALA A 502 -14.77 2.94 -23.34
N ASP A 503 -15.07 2.06 -24.30
CA ASP A 503 -16.30 2.09 -25.09
C ASP A 503 -17.55 1.92 -24.21
N ASP A 504 -17.47 1.03 -23.21
CA ASP A 504 -18.56 0.85 -22.26
C ASP A 504 -18.78 2.07 -21.37
N ALA A 505 -17.70 2.70 -20.90
CA ALA A 505 -17.76 3.91 -20.09
C ALA A 505 -18.38 5.08 -20.88
N GLU A 506 -18.03 5.23 -22.17
CA GLU A 506 -18.62 6.25 -23.04
C GLU A 506 -20.12 6.00 -23.23
N ARG A 507 -20.49 4.76 -23.57
CA ARG A 507 -21.88 4.34 -23.81
C ARG A 507 -22.77 4.51 -22.57
N THR A 508 -22.23 4.26 -21.38
CA THR A 508 -22.96 4.37 -20.10
C THR A 508 -22.80 5.74 -19.44
N HIS A 509 -22.09 6.67 -20.08
CA HIS A 509 -21.78 8.01 -19.55
C HIS A 509 -21.10 8.00 -18.17
N GLN A 510 -20.25 6.99 -17.92
CA GLN A 510 -19.51 6.86 -16.67
C GLN A 510 -18.41 7.93 -16.59
N LYS A 511 -18.46 8.77 -15.55
CA LYS A 511 -17.53 9.92 -15.39
C LYS A 511 -16.22 9.57 -14.67
N SER A 512 -16.00 8.31 -14.32
CA SER A 512 -14.81 7.89 -13.57
C SER A 512 -13.56 7.97 -14.47
N LYS A 513 -12.50 8.60 -13.98
CA LYS A 513 -11.20 8.68 -14.68
C LYS A 513 -10.51 7.32 -14.79
N CYS A 514 -10.90 6.38 -13.93
CA CYS A 514 -10.42 4.99 -13.97
C CYS A 514 -11.38 4.03 -14.69
N ALA A 515 -12.45 4.53 -15.34
CA ALA A 515 -13.48 3.67 -15.93
C ALA A 515 -12.96 2.69 -16.99
N HIS A 516 -11.93 3.10 -17.72
CA HIS A 516 -11.29 2.34 -18.80
C HIS A 516 -10.12 1.47 -18.32
N ILE A 517 -9.86 1.39 -17.01
CA ILE A 517 -8.73 0.65 -16.46
C ILE A 517 -9.17 -0.73 -15.99
N GLN A 518 -8.47 -1.76 -16.48
CA GLN A 518 -8.54 -3.13 -15.96
C GLN A 518 -7.32 -3.40 -15.05
N PRO A 519 -7.50 -3.51 -13.73
CA PRO A 519 -6.44 -3.96 -12.83
C PRO A 519 -6.31 -5.49 -12.82
N PHE A 520 -5.08 -5.97 -12.61
CA PHE A 520 -4.78 -7.40 -12.43
C PHE A 520 -3.95 -7.66 -11.17
N HIS A 521 -2.92 -6.82 -10.93
CA HIS A 521 -2.00 -6.96 -9.79
C HIS A 521 -1.52 -8.41 -9.59
N LYS A 522 -1.23 -9.11 -10.70
CA LYS A 522 -1.03 -10.57 -10.71
C LYS A 522 0.15 -11.00 -9.84
N LEU A 523 1.25 -10.25 -9.85
CA LEU A 523 2.40 -10.50 -8.99
C LEU A 523 2.00 -10.42 -7.50
N THR A 524 1.24 -9.39 -7.12
CA THR A 524 0.74 -9.20 -5.75
C THR A 524 -0.13 -10.37 -5.33
N GLN A 525 -1.07 -10.80 -6.18
CA GLN A 525 -1.97 -11.93 -5.91
C GLN A 525 -1.19 -13.25 -5.77
N TRP A 526 -0.21 -13.48 -6.64
CA TRP A 526 0.60 -14.69 -6.60
C TRP A 526 1.53 -14.73 -5.38
N LEU A 527 2.10 -13.58 -5.00
CA LEU A 527 2.85 -13.45 -3.75
C LEU A 527 1.94 -13.70 -2.55
N ALA A 528 0.75 -13.08 -2.51
CA ALA A 528 -0.21 -13.26 -1.42
C ALA A 528 -0.56 -14.73 -1.19
N TYR A 529 -0.94 -15.46 -2.24
CA TYR A 529 -1.18 -16.91 -2.14
C TYR A 529 0.04 -17.71 -1.68
N SER A 530 1.25 -17.29 -2.05
CA SER A 530 2.48 -17.94 -1.59
C SER A 530 2.72 -17.69 -0.10
N LEU A 531 2.48 -16.47 0.38
CA LEU A 531 2.75 -16.07 1.76
C LEU A 531 1.71 -16.58 2.76
N THR A 532 0.48 -16.86 2.36
CA THR A 532 -0.55 -17.38 3.28
C THR A 532 -0.19 -18.76 3.82
N VAL A 533 0.49 -19.59 3.00
CA VAL A 533 0.80 -20.99 3.32
C VAL A 533 1.69 -21.15 4.56
N PRO A 534 2.83 -20.42 4.73
CA PRO A 534 3.59 -20.45 5.97
C PRO A 534 2.78 -20.11 7.23
N PHE A 535 1.88 -19.11 7.18
CA PHE A 535 1.05 -18.73 8.33
C PHE A 535 0.08 -19.85 8.72
N GLU A 536 -0.59 -20.46 7.75
CA GLU A 536 -1.51 -21.57 8.00
C GLU A 536 -0.78 -22.79 8.56
N ARG A 537 0.35 -23.17 7.93
CA ARG A 537 1.06 -24.41 8.26
C ARG A 537 1.85 -24.36 9.56
N LEU A 538 2.45 -23.21 9.88
CA LEU A 538 3.36 -23.09 11.02
C LEU A 538 2.72 -22.39 12.21
N LEU A 539 1.83 -21.42 11.98
CA LEU A 539 1.22 -20.63 13.04
C LEU A 539 -0.24 -21.02 13.31
N GLY A 540 -0.83 -21.88 12.48
CA GLY A 540 -2.23 -22.30 12.61
C GLY A 540 -3.23 -21.16 12.40
N VAL A 541 -2.81 -20.10 11.71
CA VAL A 541 -3.65 -18.92 11.45
C VAL A 541 -4.68 -19.23 10.36
N THR A 542 -5.91 -18.73 10.54
CA THR A 542 -6.94 -18.71 9.50
C THR A 542 -6.99 -17.35 8.80
N TRP A 543 -7.34 -17.35 7.51
CA TRP A 543 -7.45 -16.13 6.72
C TRP A 543 -8.91 -15.73 6.50
N ALA A 544 -9.32 -14.62 7.12
CA ALA A 544 -10.59 -13.98 6.83
C ALA A 544 -10.56 -13.36 5.42
N ASN A 545 -11.68 -13.41 4.70
CA ASN A 545 -11.85 -12.84 3.36
C ASN A 545 -10.89 -13.40 2.29
N MET A 546 -10.38 -14.63 2.48
CA MET A 546 -9.49 -15.29 1.52
C MET A 546 -10.16 -15.57 0.15
N ASP A 547 -11.49 -15.67 0.14
CA ASP A 547 -12.32 -15.78 -1.06
C ASP A 547 -12.28 -14.54 -1.97
N LEU A 548 -11.79 -13.41 -1.46
CA LEU A 548 -11.52 -12.22 -2.28
C LEU A 548 -10.33 -12.40 -3.23
N GLY A 549 -9.44 -13.37 -2.98
CA GLY A 549 -8.34 -13.69 -3.89
C GLY A 549 -8.86 -14.05 -5.29
N THR A 550 -8.21 -13.52 -6.32
CA THR A 550 -8.64 -13.68 -7.72
C THR A 550 -7.86 -14.76 -8.46
N GLY A 551 -8.40 -15.20 -9.60
CA GLY A 551 -7.65 -16.01 -10.56
C GLY A 551 -6.39 -15.31 -11.03
N LEU A 552 -5.38 -16.08 -11.47
CA LEU A 552 -4.14 -15.54 -12.02
C LEU A 552 -4.22 -15.49 -13.56
N PRO A 553 -4.29 -14.30 -14.18
CA PRO A 553 -4.41 -14.16 -15.63
C PRO A 553 -3.06 -14.29 -16.33
N GLU A 554 -2.42 -15.44 -16.15
CA GLU A 554 -1.23 -15.82 -16.89
C GLU A 554 -1.56 -16.76 -18.03
N TYR A 555 -0.60 -16.94 -18.93
CA TYR A 555 -0.82 -17.55 -20.24
C TYR A 555 -1.17 -19.06 -20.19
N ARG A 556 -0.94 -19.78 -19.09
CA ARG A 556 -1.41 -21.18 -18.94
C ARG A 556 -2.90 -21.21 -18.66
N ASN A 557 -3.37 -20.46 -17.67
CA ASN A 557 -4.78 -20.31 -17.34
C ASN A 557 -5.56 -19.70 -18.51
N GLY A 558 -5.05 -18.63 -19.13
CA GLY A 558 -5.70 -18.03 -20.30
C GLY A 558 -5.66 -18.94 -21.52
N GLY A 559 -4.56 -19.69 -21.69
CA GLY A 559 -4.34 -20.60 -22.81
C GLY A 559 -5.32 -21.77 -22.81
N LEU A 560 -5.72 -22.26 -21.64
CA LEU A 560 -6.78 -23.27 -21.48
C LEU A 560 -8.06 -22.88 -22.24
N PHE A 561 -8.55 -21.66 -22.03
CA PHE A 561 -9.79 -21.18 -22.63
C PHE A 561 -9.68 -20.98 -24.14
N VAL A 562 -8.51 -20.58 -24.64
CA VAL A 562 -8.27 -20.45 -26.08
C VAL A 562 -8.13 -21.82 -26.74
N ASP A 563 -7.37 -22.74 -26.13
CA ASP A 563 -7.16 -24.08 -26.68
C ASP A 563 -8.45 -24.92 -26.69
N LEU A 564 -9.33 -24.77 -25.70
CA LEU A 564 -10.62 -25.47 -25.69
C LEU A 564 -11.71 -24.73 -26.48
N GLY A 565 -11.38 -23.56 -27.05
CA GLY A 565 -12.28 -22.79 -27.92
C GLY A 565 -13.37 -22.03 -27.17
N VAL A 566 -13.21 -21.80 -25.86
CA VAL A 566 -14.05 -20.88 -25.08
C VAL A 566 -13.83 -19.44 -25.53
N LEU A 567 -12.61 -19.11 -25.95
CA LEU A 567 -12.25 -17.85 -26.56
C LEU A 567 -11.56 -18.09 -27.92
N THR A 568 -11.91 -17.32 -28.93
CA THR A 568 -11.20 -17.29 -30.21
C THR A 568 -10.87 -15.85 -30.58
N LEU A 569 -9.70 -15.61 -31.18
CA LEU A 569 -9.38 -14.28 -31.71
C LEU A 569 -10.33 -13.96 -32.86
N LYS A 570 -10.76 -12.71 -32.94
CA LYS A 570 -11.44 -12.19 -34.13
C LYS A 570 -10.47 -12.20 -35.32
N PRO A 571 -10.95 -12.38 -36.56
CA PRO A 571 -10.10 -12.55 -37.73
C PRO A 571 -9.04 -11.45 -37.91
N ASP A 572 -9.41 -10.19 -37.65
CA ASP A 572 -8.52 -9.05 -37.76
C ASP A 572 -7.41 -9.05 -36.70
N ALA A 573 -7.73 -9.44 -35.46
CA ALA A 573 -6.75 -9.60 -34.38
C ALA A 573 -5.82 -10.78 -34.66
N GLU A 574 -6.36 -11.92 -35.12
CA GLU A 574 -5.57 -13.09 -35.50
C GLU A 574 -4.57 -12.74 -36.62
N ASP A 575 -5.02 -12.07 -37.69
CA ASP A 575 -4.17 -11.66 -38.80
C ASP A 575 -3.03 -10.73 -38.33
N ARG A 576 -3.34 -9.71 -37.50
CA ARG A 576 -2.32 -8.83 -36.91
C ARG A 576 -1.32 -9.62 -36.06
N GLY A 577 -1.81 -10.48 -35.18
CA GLY A 577 -0.96 -11.28 -34.30
C GLY A 577 -0.02 -12.20 -35.09
N ARG A 578 -0.51 -12.82 -36.17
CA ARG A 578 0.31 -13.68 -37.04
C ARG A 578 1.34 -12.88 -37.82
N GLN A 579 1.01 -11.66 -38.26
CA GLN A 579 1.99 -10.78 -38.90
C GLN A 579 3.14 -10.44 -37.94
N ASN A 580 2.83 -10.15 -36.67
CA ASN A 580 3.84 -9.85 -35.65
C ASN A 580 4.83 -11.00 -35.41
N SER A 581 4.38 -12.27 -35.54
CA SER A 581 5.23 -13.44 -35.33
C SER A 581 5.88 -14.00 -36.60
N GLY A 582 5.62 -13.41 -37.78
CA GLY A 582 6.11 -13.92 -39.06
C GLY A 582 5.34 -15.16 -39.57
N ALA A 583 4.02 -15.13 -39.46
CA ALA A 583 3.06 -16.18 -39.84
C ALA A 583 2.98 -17.42 -38.93
N GLY A 584 3.51 -17.32 -37.70
CA GLY A 584 3.43 -18.36 -36.67
C GLY A 584 2.14 -18.30 -35.84
N LEU A 585 2.25 -18.59 -34.54
CA LEU A 585 1.19 -18.30 -33.57
C LEU A 585 0.99 -16.79 -33.43
N PRO A 586 -0.23 -16.30 -33.14
CA PRO A 586 -0.45 -14.89 -32.92
C PRO A 586 0.40 -14.38 -31.76
N ALA A 587 1.07 -13.24 -31.95
CA ALA A 587 1.95 -12.62 -30.95
C ALA A 587 1.60 -11.15 -30.73
N PHE A 588 1.57 -10.74 -29.47
CA PHE A 588 1.25 -9.36 -29.09
C PHE A 588 2.13 -8.90 -27.92
N GLU A 589 2.36 -7.59 -27.83
CA GLU A 589 3.03 -6.97 -26.68
C GLU A 589 2.22 -7.20 -25.40
N ALA A 590 2.91 -7.40 -24.28
CA ALA A 590 2.29 -7.73 -22.99
C ALA A 590 1.30 -6.65 -22.48
N THR A 591 1.37 -5.45 -23.04
CA THR A 591 0.53 -4.29 -22.72
C THR A 591 -0.47 -3.95 -23.82
N SER A 592 -0.58 -4.78 -24.88
CA SER A 592 -1.53 -4.54 -25.96
C SER A 592 -2.97 -4.79 -25.50
N ASP A 593 -3.92 -4.17 -26.18
CA ASP A 593 -5.34 -4.31 -25.87
C ASP A 593 -5.80 -5.78 -25.98
N GLU A 594 -5.28 -6.55 -26.94
CA GLU A 594 -5.55 -7.98 -27.08
C GLU A 594 -5.13 -8.78 -25.83
N ILE A 595 -3.93 -8.50 -25.28
CA ILE A 595 -3.45 -9.19 -24.08
C ILE A 595 -4.23 -8.73 -22.84
N VAL A 596 -4.56 -7.45 -22.73
CA VAL A 596 -5.34 -6.93 -21.59
C VAL A 596 -6.75 -7.50 -21.60
N GLU A 597 -7.43 -7.53 -22.76
CA GLU A 597 -8.77 -8.14 -22.90
C GLU A 597 -8.74 -9.65 -22.57
N TRP A 598 -7.75 -10.37 -23.09
CA TRP A 598 -7.58 -11.79 -22.81
C TRP A 598 -7.34 -12.08 -21.32
N ARG A 599 -6.51 -11.27 -20.66
CA ARG A 599 -6.25 -11.37 -19.22
C ARG A 599 -7.51 -11.07 -18.41
N ALA A 600 -8.32 -10.07 -18.82
CA ALA A 600 -9.59 -9.75 -18.16
C ALA A 600 -10.57 -10.92 -18.24
N MET A 601 -10.76 -11.47 -19.45
CA MET A 601 -11.59 -12.66 -19.65
C MET A 601 -11.07 -13.86 -18.86
N THR A 602 -9.75 -14.05 -18.78
CA THR A 602 -9.16 -15.15 -18.00
C THR A 602 -9.54 -15.07 -16.52
N VAL A 603 -9.49 -13.90 -15.88
CA VAL A 603 -9.91 -13.75 -14.47
C VAL A 603 -11.37 -14.16 -14.29
N ALA A 604 -12.28 -13.64 -15.13
CA ALA A 604 -13.71 -13.91 -15.02
C ALA A 604 -14.07 -15.38 -15.33
N LEU A 605 -13.44 -15.96 -16.34
CA LEU A 605 -13.65 -17.36 -16.72
C LEU A 605 -13.10 -18.34 -15.68
N LEU A 606 -12.03 -17.99 -14.96
CA LEU A 606 -11.55 -18.80 -13.83
C LEU A 606 -12.57 -18.81 -12.67
N ASP A 607 -13.24 -17.69 -12.39
CA ASP A 607 -14.32 -17.64 -11.41
C ASP A 607 -15.51 -18.52 -11.86
N LYS A 608 -15.92 -18.46 -13.15
CA LYS A 608 -16.97 -19.36 -13.68
C LYS A 608 -16.55 -20.83 -13.61
N LEU A 609 -15.33 -21.15 -14.01
CA LEU A 609 -14.75 -22.49 -13.96
C LEU A 609 -14.78 -23.04 -12.52
N HIS A 610 -14.34 -22.25 -11.55
CA HIS A 610 -14.34 -22.63 -10.14
C HIS A 610 -15.76 -22.86 -9.59
N ALA A 611 -16.71 -22.00 -9.94
CA ALA A 611 -18.11 -22.18 -9.55
C ALA A 611 -18.67 -23.51 -10.10
N HIS A 612 -18.53 -23.76 -11.41
CA HIS A 612 -19.01 -24.99 -12.03
C HIS A 612 -18.36 -26.26 -11.48
N ILE A 613 -17.06 -26.22 -11.17
CA ILE A 613 -16.36 -27.35 -10.53
C ILE A 613 -16.94 -27.61 -9.13
N THR A 614 -17.13 -26.56 -8.34
CA THR A 614 -17.63 -26.65 -6.96
C THR A 614 -19.08 -27.14 -6.91
N GLU A 615 -19.88 -26.82 -7.92
CA GLU A 615 -21.29 -27.25 -8.05
C GLU A 615 -21.46 -28.63 -8.70
N SER A 616 -20.39 -29.22 -9.23
CA SER A 616 -20.47 -30.53 -9.91
C SER A 616 -20.66 -31.69 -8.92
N GLU A 617 -21.34 -32.75 -9.38
CA GLU A 617 -21.59 -33.95 -8.56
C GLU A 617 -20.29 -34.63 -8.07
N GLU A 618 -19.20 -34.54 -8.83
CA GLU A 618 -17.90 -35.13 -8.49
C GLU A 618 -17.30 -34.55 -7.20
N PHE A 619 -17.56 -33.27 -6.93
CA PHE A 619 -17.05 -32.55 -5.75
C PHE A 619 -18.14 -32.33 -4.69
N ALA A 620 -19.25 -33.06 -4.75
CA ALA A 620 -20.31 -32.97 -3.75
C ALA A 620 -19.75 -33.23 -2.34
N GLY A 621 -19.83 -32.21 -1.47
CA GLY A 621 -19.31 -32.26 -0.10
C GLY A 621 -17.81 -31.92 0.04
N VAL A 622 -17.13 -31.56 -1.05
CA VAL A 622 -15.73 -31.12 -1.07
C VAL A 622 -15.68 -29.67 -1.50
N ARG A 623 -15.12 -28.80 -0.66
CA ARG A 623 -14.97 -27.37 -0.97
C ARG A 623 -13.53 -27.08 -1.37
N LEU A 624 -13.28 -27.00 -2.67
CA LEU A 624 -12.00 -26.51 -3.20
C LEU A 624 -12.02 -24.98 -3.25
N SER A 625 -10.94 -24.35 -2.78
CA SER A 625 -10.69 -22.92 -3.02
C SER A 625 -10.29 -22.66 -4.47
N LEU A 626 -10.43 -21.41 -4.93
CA LEU A 626 -9.94 -21.01 -6.25
C LEU A 626 -8.46 -21.33 -6.40
N ALA A 627 -7.63 -21.02 -5.39
CA ALA A 627 -6.20 -21.33 -5.41
C ALA A 627 -5.91 -22.84 -5.58
N GLN A 628 -6.72 -23.73 -4.99
CA GLN A 628 -6.57 -25.18 -5.20
C GLN A 628 -6.97 -25.61 -6.62
N VAL A 629 -8.03 -25.01 -7.18
CA VAL A 629 -8.44 -25.25 -8.58
C VAL A 629 -7.40 -24.73 -9.56
N LEU A 630 -6.72 -23.62 -9.26
CA LEU A 630 -5.59 -23.15 -10.06
C LEU A 630 -4.47 -24.19 -10.08
N GLU A 631 -4.03 -24.66 -8.90
CA GLU A 631 -2.89 -25.58 -8.75
C GLU A 631 -3.14 -26.95 -9.41
N ALA A 632 -4.20 -27.64 -8.98
CA ALA A 632 -4.50 -28.99 -9.44
C ALA A 632 -5.25 -29.03 -10.77
N GLY A 633 -5.83 -27.91 -11.19
CA GLY A 633 -6.75 -27.83 -12.31
C GLY A 633 -6.23 -26.95 -13.44
N SER A 634 -6.67 -25.69 -13.50
CA SER A 634 -6.55 -24.85 -14.70
C SER A 634 -5.11 -24.61 -15.15
N TRP A 635 -4.18 -24.38 -14.21
CA TRP A 635 -2.79 -24.12 -14.55
C TRP A 635 -2.11 -25.38 -15.12
N LYS A 636 -2.40 -26.54 -14.53
CA LYS A 636 -1.92 -27.84 -15.03
C LYS A 636 -2.54 -28.17 -16.39
N ALA A 637 -3.84 -27.97 -16.54
CA ALA A 637 -4.58 -28.16 -17.79
C ALA A 637 -3.99 -27.34 -18.94
N GLY A 638 -3.72 -26.05 -18.71
CA GLY A 638 -3.08 -25.18 -19.70
C GLY A 638 -1.67 -25.63 -20.09
N ARG A 639 -0.91 -26.26 -19.18
CA ARG A 639 0.40 -26.86 -19.50
C ARG A 639 0.28 -28.14 -20.31
N GLU A 640 -0.66 -29.01 -19.96
CA GLU A 640 -0.89 -30.28 -20.67
C GLU A 640 -1.38 -30.01 -22.10
N LEU A 641 -2.37 -29.13 -22.28
CA LEU A 641 -2.84 -28.72 -23.61
C LEU A 641 -1.75 -28.07 -24.46
N ALA A 642 -0.93 -27.22 -23.86
CA ALA A 642 0.21 -26.63 -24.55
C ALA A 642 1.23 -27.70 -24.99
N ALA A 643 1.49 -28.72 -24.18
CA ALA A 643 2.37 -29.82 -24.55
C ALA A 643 1.76 -30.74 -25.62
N GLU A 644 0.45 -30.97 -25.57
CA GLU A 644 -0.28 -31.78 -26.55
C GLU A 644 -0.31 -31.11 -27.92
N LYS A 645 -0.72 -29.84 -27.96
CA LYS A 645 -0.97 -29.14 -29.22
C LYS A 645 0.27 -28.46 -29.81
N ARG A 646 1.27 -28.15 -28.96
CA ARG A 646 2.56 -27.54 -29.36
C ARG A 646 3.72 -28.31 -28.69
N PRO A 647 3.98 -29.57 -29.07
CA PRO A 647 4.92 -30.44 -28.36
C PRO A 647 6.37 -29.92 -28.35
N GLU A 648 6.78 -29.19 -29.38
CA GLU A 648 8.13 -28.65 -29.51
C GLU A 648 8.39 -27.48 -28.54
N THR A 649 7.49 -26.49 -28.52
CA THR A 649 7.67 -25.24 -27.75
C THR A 649 7.01 -25.29 -26.38
N ARG A 650 5.92 -26.06 -26.25
CA ARG A 650 4.98 -26.07 -25.12
C ARG A 650 4.52 -24.66 -24.76
N SER A 651 4.38 -23.80 -25.77
CA SER A 651 3.97 -22.41 -25.64
C SER A 651 2.46 -22.29 -25.48
N SER A 652 2.01 -21.13 -25.01
CA SER A 652 0.60 -20.73 -25.10
C SER A 652 0.14 -20.65 -26.56
N PRO A 653 -1.18 -20.79 -26.83
CA PRO A 653 -1.76 -20.54 -28.16
C PRO A 653 -1.60 -19.08 -28.64
N ILE A 654 -1.43 -18.13 -27.72
CA ILE A 654 -1.09 -16.72 -28.02
C ILE A 654 0.25 -16.40 -27.35
N LEU A 655 1.20 -15.87 -28.13
CA LEU A 655 2.53 -15.50 -27.66
C LEU A 655 2.51 -14.09 -27.07
N ILE A 656 3.15 -13.93 -25.92
CA ILE A 656 3.30 -12.64 -25.25
C ILE A 656 4.73 -12.16 -25.48
N LEU A 657 4.88 -11.03 -26.16
CA LEU A 657 6.13 -10.30 -26.32
C LEU A 657 6.30 -9.44 -25.07
N GLY A 658 7.30 -9.77 -24.25
CA GLY A 658 7.52 -9.09 -22.97
C GLY A 658 8.99 -8.82 -22.71
N ASP A 659 9.25 -7.80 -21.91
CA ASP A 659 10.59 -7.35 -21.49
C ASP A 659 11.10 -8.08 -20.21
N GLY A 660 10.36 -9.10 -19.76
CA GLY A 660 10.65 -9.84 -18.53
C GLY A 660 10.31 -9.08 -17.24
N THR A 661 9.53 -7.99 -17.30
CA THR A 661 9.03 -7.25 -16.12
C THR A 661 7.52 -7.41 -15.91
N LEU A 662 6.81 -8.03 -16.86
CA LEU A 662 5.39 -8.39 -16.74
C LEU A 662 5.30 -9.90 -16.48
N PHE A 663 4.68 -10.25 -15.35
CA PHE A 663 4.71 -11.61 -14.79
C PHE A 663 3.63 -12.52 -15.36
#